data_AF-G1SU33-F1
#
_entry.id   AF-G1SU33-F1
#
_cell.length_a   1.000
_cell.length_b   1.000
_cell.length_c   1.000
_cell.angle_alpha   90.00
_cell.angle_beta   90.00
_cell.angle_gamma   90.00
#
_symmetry.space_group_name_H-M   'P 1'
#
loop_
_entity.id
_entity.type
_entity.pdbx_description
1 polymer ?
#
loop_
_entity_poly.entity_id
_entity_poly.type
_entity_poly.pdbx_seq_one_letter_code
_entity_poly.pdbx_strand_id
1 'polypeptide(L)'
;MVTSRFSKSRKSNCINEEQQFKELEALEVDGQKVEVPQPLSWYPEELAWHTNLSRKILRKSPQLERFHQFLVSETESGNISRQEAVSMIPPLLLSVQPHHKILDMCAAPGSKTTQLIEMLHADMNVPFPEGFVIANDVDNKRCYLLVHQAKRLSSPCIMVVNHDASSIPRLQMDVDGRKEILFYDRILCDVPCSGDGTMRKNIDVWKKWTTLNSLQLHGLQLRIATRGAEQLAEGGRMVYSTCSLNPIEDEAVIASLLEKSEGALELADVSAELPGLKWMPGLTQWKVMTRDGQWFADWDEVPHSRHTQIRPTMFPPKDPEKLQAMHLERCLRILPHHQNTGGFFVAVLVKKSPMLWNKRQPKVQGRSAETRDPTQSSPAEPAEERPGDSPDLDGQSASGTEDPEAIQAAENSRDGRNRKDGVCGPPPSKRMKLFGFKEDPFVFIPEDDPLFPPIEKFYALDPSFPKKNLLTRTTEGKKRQLYMVSKELRNVLLNNSERMKVINTGIKVWCRNNSGEDFDCAFRLAQEGIYTLYPFINSRIINVSMEDVKILLTQENPFLRKLSSETYNQAKDLVKGSVVLKYEPDPAKPEALQCPIVLCGWRGKTSIRTFVPKNERLHYLRMMGLEVLGEKKKEGVARTDESTAGAQQPEDEASEEQRTGEVDSPAACDPAGPEPPR
;
A
#
# COMPACT_ATOMS: atom_id res chain seq x y z
N MET A 1 5.01 -2.12 -18.40
CA MET A 1 3.58 -2.27 -18.09
C MET A 1 3.40 -3.66 -17.53
N VAL A 2 2.64 -3.84 -16.47
CA VAL A 2 2.29 -5.15 -15.91
C VAL A 2 0.80 -5.28 -16.04
N THR A 3 0.32 -6.38 -16.60
CA THR A 3 -1.10 -6.71 -16.61
C THR A 3 -1.47 -7.33 -15.27
N SER A 4 -2.53 -6.84 -14.64
CA SER A 4 -2.99 -7.34 -13.36
C SER A 4 -3.47 -8.79 -13.47
N ARG A 5 -3.15 -9.62 -12.47
CA ARG A 5 -3.69 -10.99 -12.38
C ARG A 5 -5.21 -11.01 -12.16
N PHE A 6 -5.78 -9.98 -11.50
CA PHE A 6 -7.23 -9.79 -11.39
C PHE A 6 -7.91 -9.63 -12.77
N SER A 7 -7.16 -9.09 -13.74
CA SER A 7 -7.59 -8.93 -15.12
C SER A 7 -7.52 -10.26 -15.91
N LYS A 8 -6.54 -11.15 -15.63
CA LYS A 8 -6.51 -12.53 -16.19
C LYS A 8 -7.52 -13.49 -15.54
N SER A 9 -7.86 -13.32 -14.26
CA SER A 9 -8.94 -14.07 -13.57
C SER A 9 -10.28 -14.00 -14.30
N ARG A 10 -10.51 -12.87 -14.97
CA ARG A 10 -11.68 -12.62 -15.80
C ARG A 10 -11.63 -13.39 -17.13
N LYS A 11 -10.61 -14.22 -17.43
CA LYS A 11 -10.40 -14.87 -18.76
C LYS A 11 -10.53 -13.89 -19.93
N SER A 12 -10.32 -12.62 -19.65
CA SER A 12 -10.22 -11.58 -20.63
C SER A 12 -8.74 -11.48 -20.96
N ASN A 13 -8.36 -11.86 -22.17
CA ASN A 13 -7.18 -11.28 -22.81
C ASN A 13 -7.49 -9.77 -22.93
N CYS A 14 -7.33 -9.02 -21.83
CA CYS A 14 -7.71 -7.62 -21.68
C CYS A 14 -6.95 -6.71 -22.64
N ILE A 15 -5.81 -7.21 -23.09
CA ILE A 15 -5.17 -6.70 -24.28
C ILE A 15 -5.60 -7.69 -25.35
N ASN A 16 -6.43 -7.25 -26.30
CA ASN A 16 -6.48 -7.92 -27.60
C ASN A 16 -5.10 -7.60 -28.23
N GLU A 17 -4.06 -8.29 -27.74
CA GLU A 17 -2.63 -7.99 -27.91
C GLU A 17 -2.31 -7.80 -29.38
N GLU A 18 -2.86 -8.68 -30.20
CA GLU A 18 -2.77 -8.60 -31.63
C GLU A 18 -3.41 -7.34 -32.21
N GLN A 19 -4.59 -6.93 -31.77
CA GLN A 19 -5.30 -5.83 -32.42
C GLN A 19 -4.74 -4.46 -32.03
N GLN A 20 -4.41 -4.23 -30.75
CA GLN A 20 -3.87 -2.95 -30.28
C GLN A 20 -2.40 -2.75 -30.65
N PHE A 21 -1.58 -3.81 -30.67
CA PHE A 21 -0.18 -3.70 -31.07
C PHE A 21 0.02 -3.68 -32.59
N LYS A 22 -0.83 -4.37 -33.38
CA LYS A 22 -0.80 -4.24 -34.87
C LYS A 22 -1.01 -2.80 -35.32
N GLU A 23 -1.86 -2.03 -34.64
CA GLU A 23 -2.04 -0.60 -34.94
C GLU A 23 -0.78 0.22 -34.65
N LEU A 24 0.04 -0.19 -33.68
CA LEU A 24 1.32 0.46 -33.39
C LEU A 24 2.42 0.09 -34.40
N GLU A 25 2.40 -1.12 -34.97
CA GLU A 25 3.41 -1.57 -35.94
C GLU A 25 3.48 -0.71 -37.20
N ALA A 26 2.36 -0.11 -37.60
CA ALA A 26 2.25 0.72 -38.80
C ALA A 26 2.54 2.21 -38.54
N LEU A 27 2.78 2.61 -37.29
CA LEU A 27 2.92 4.02 -36.92
C LEU A 27 4.37 4.50 -36.95
N GLU A 28 4.55 5.66 -37.57
CA GLU A 28 5.79 6.43 -37.53
C GLU A 28 5.57 7.74 -36.76
N VAL A 29 6.46 8.03 -35.83
CA VAL A 29 6.47 9.27 -35.05
C VAL A 29 7.83 9.92 -35.24
N ASP A 30 7.86 11.18 -35.70
CA ASP A 30 9.08 11.95 -35.96
C ASP A 30 10.09 11.22 -36.88
N GLY A 31 9.60 10.46 -37.86
CA GLY A 31 10.41 9.71 -38.82
C GLY A 31 11.04 8.42 -38.28
N GLN A 32 10.67 8.01 -37.06
CA GLN A 32 11.05 6.73 -36.47
C GLN A 32 9.83 5.82 -36.33
N LYS A 33 10.00 4.56 -36.74
CA LYS A 33 8.98 3.52 -36.55
C LYS A 33 8.79 3.27 -35.07
N VAL A 34 7.54 3.26 -34.61
CA VAL A 34 7.20 2.98 -33.22
C VAL A 34 7.52 1.51 -32.91
N GLU A 35 8.39 1.28 -31.94
CA GLU A 35 8.62 -0.08 -31.42
C GLU A 35 7.42 -0.55 -30.61
N VAL A 36 6.85 -1.68 -31.01
CA VAL A 36 5.75 -2.30 -30.29
C VAL A 36 6.21 -2.82 -28.92
N PRO A 37 5.33 -2.78 -27.90
CA PRO A 37 5.64 -3.36 -26.60
C PRO A 37 6.05 -4.84 -26.72
N GLN A 38 7.11 -5.22 -26.03
CA GLN A 38 7.64 -6.59 -26.02
C GLN A 38 7.49 -7.21 -24.65
N PRO A 39 7.23 -8.53 -24.54
CA PRO A 39 7.12 -9.19 -23.25
C PRO A 39 8.50 -9.23 -22.55
N LEU A 40 8.50 -9.11 -21.23
CA LEU A 40 9.71 -9.31 -20.43
C LEU A 40 9.93 -10.81 -20.26
N SER A 41 10.97 -11.34 -20.90
CA SER A 41 11.26 -12.78 -20.97
C SER A 41 11.38 -13.49 -19.62
N TRP A 42 11.78 -12.76 -18.57
CA TRP A 42 11.96 -13.28 -17.22
C TRP A 42 10.73 -13.09 -16.30
N TYR A 43 9.70 -12.38 -16.76
CA TYR A 43 8.49 -12.20 -15.97
C TYR A 43 7.54 -13.39 -16.18
N PRO A 44 7.07 -14.06 -15.11
CA PRO A 44 6.23 -15.25 -15.25
C PRO A 44 4.94 -15.02 -16.04
N GLU A 45 4.53 -16.02 -16.82
CA GLU A 45 3.25 -16.05 -17.56
C GLU A 45 3.06 -14.87 -18.54
N GLU A 46 4.16 -14.25 -19.00
CA GLU A 46 4.16 -13.12 -19.94
C GLU A 46 3.27 -11.95 -19.50
N LEU A 47 3.15 -11.77 -18.18
CA LEU A 47 2.30 -10.76 -17.56
C LEU A 47 2.90 -9.34 -17.56
N ALA A 48 4.13 -9.17 -18.04
CA ALA A 48 4.78 -7.87 -18.07
C ALA A 48 5.42 -7.59 -19.42
N TRP A 49 5.25 -6.35 -19.86
CA TRP A 49 5.63 -5.84 -21.17
C TRP A 49 6.47 -4.58 -21.02
N HIS A 50 7.48 -4.40 -21.86
CA HIS A 50 8.28 -3.17 -21.90
C HIS A 50 8.07 -2.43 -23.21
N THR A 51 8.21 -1.11 -23.17
CA THR A 51 8.17 -0.24 -24.35
C THR A 51 9.23 0.84 -24.17
N ASN A 52 9.88 1.21 -25.27
CA ASN A 52 10.87 2.29 -25.29
C ASN A 52 10.22 3.68 -25.52
N LEU A 53 8.90 3.73 -25.67
CA LEU A 53 8.17 4.99 -25.83
C LEU A 53 8.25 5.85 -24.57
N SER A 54 8.86 7.03 -24.70
CA SER A 54 8.91 7.99 -23.60
C SER A 54 7.52 8.54 -23.27
N ARG A 55 7.31 8.92 -22.00
CA ARG A 55 6.04 9.58 -21.58
C ARG A 55 5.76 10.87 -22.35
N LYS A 56 6.81 11.58 -22.79
CA LYS A 56 6.67 12.84 -23.54
C LYS A 56 6.12 12.58 -24.94
N ILE A 57 6.63 11.54 -25.62
CA ILE A 57 6.16 11.12 -26.94
C ILE A 57 4.71 10.63 -26.83
N LEU A 58 4.42 9.72 -25.90
CA LEU A 58 3.06 9.20 -25.67
C LEU A 58 2.00 10.29 -25.42
N ARG A 59 2.38 11.42 -24.81
CA ARG A 59 1.46 12.52 -24.49
C ARG A 59 1.32 13.56 -25.60
N LYS A 60 2.32 13.71 -26.46
CA LYS A 60 2.37 14.81 -27.44
C LYS A 60 2.01 14.38 -28.85
N SER A 61 2.22 13.12 -29.19
CA SER A 61 2.01 12.61 -30.55
C SER A 61 0.53 12.29 -30.77
N PRO A 62 -0.17 12.99 -31.68
CA PRO A 62 -1.58 12.70 -31.99
C PRO A 62 -1.83 11.26 -32.44
N GLN A 63 -0.85 10.66 -33.12
CA GLN A 63 -0.86 9.27 -33.57
C GLN A 63 -0.94 8.26 -32.42
N LEU A 64 -0.44 8.63 -31.23
CA LEU A 64 -0.41 7.77 -30.05
C LEU A 64 -1.51 8.10 -29.03
N GLU A 65 -2.38 9.07 -29.31
CA GLU A 65 -3.43 9.53 -28.41
C GLU A 65 -4.36 8.37 -27.99
N ARG A 66 -4.77 7.52 -28.93
CA ARG A 66 -5.64 6.36 -28.67
C ARG A 66 -4.96 5.36 -27.73
N PHE A 67 -3.70 5.02 -28.00
CA PHE A 67 -2.91 4.14 -27.15
C PHE A 67 -2.65 4.77 -25.77
N HIS A 68 -2.39 6.08 -25.70
CA HIS A 68 -2.22 6.79 -24.44
C HIS A 68 -3.49 6.74 -23.59
N GLN A 69 -4.66 7.01 -24.18
CA GLN A 69 -5.95 6.93 -23.50
C GLN A 69 -6.26 5.50 -23.03
N PHE A 70 -5.94 4.49 -23.85
CA PHE A 70 -6.00 3.08 -23.44
C PHE A 70 -5.20 2.86 -22.16
N LEU A 71 -3.91 3.22 -22.14
CA LEU A 71 -3.03 3.05 -20.99
C LEU A 71 -3.53 3.77 -19.74
N VAL A 72 -4.05 5.00 -19.89
CA VAL A 72 -4.62 5.76 -18.77
C VAL A 72 -5.86 5.05 -18.24
N SER A 73 -6.81 4.70 -19.11
CA SER A 73 -8.05 4.03 -18.71
C SER A 73 -7.81 2.71 -17.99
N GLU A 74 -6.93 1.85 -18.53
CA GLU A 74 -6.60 0.56 -17.92
C GLU A 74 -5.78 0.71 -16.63
N THR A 75 -4.96 1.76 -16.52
CA THR A 75 -4.25 2.08 -15.28
C THR A 75 -5.19 2.56 -14.18
N GLU A 76 -6.22 3.33 -14.53
CA GLU A 76 -7.21 3.84 -13.57
C GLU A 76 -8.21 2.76 -13.16
N SER A 77 -8.52 1.80 -14.04
CA SER A 77 -9.33 0.61 -13.73
C SER A 77 -8.59 -0.45 -12.91
N GLY A 78 -7.28 -0.34 -12.74
CA GLY A 78 -6.47 -1.33 -12.00
C GLY A 78 -6.04 -2.55 -12.83
N ASN A 79 -6.32 -2.59 -14.12
CA ASN A 79 -5.97 -3.71 -14.99
C ASN A 79 -4.52 -3.67 -15.50
N ILE A 80 -3.93 -2.48 -15.59
CA ILE A 80 -2.53 -2.30 -15.98
C ILE A 80 -1.80 -1.45 -14.92
N SER A 81 -0.66 -1.94 -14.47
CA SER A 81 0.25 -1.18 -13.62
C SER A 81 1.47 -0.71 -14.41
N ARG A 82 1.74 0.59 -14.36
CA ARG A 82 2.95 1.18 -14.96
C ARG A 82 4.06 1.20 -13.93
N GLN A 83 4.98 0.25 -14.04
CA GLN A 83 6.12 0.11 -13.15
C GLN A 83 7.40 -0.12 -13.97
N GLU A 84 8.52 0.21 -13.35
CA GLU A 84 9.85 -0.03 -13.90
C GLU A 84 10.23 -1.50 -13.78
N ALA A 85 10.83 -2.07 -14.82
CA ALA A 85 11.09 -3.51 -14.93
C ALA A 85 11.83 -4.05 -13.70
N VAL A 86 12.93 -3.40 -13.28
CA VAL A 86 13.71 -3.84 -12.11
C VAL A 86 12.96 -3.74 -10.78
N SER A 87 11.98 -2.84 -10.68
CA SER A 87 11.15 -2.68 -9.48
C SER A 87 10.18 -3.87 -9.30
N MET A 88 9.97 -4.68 -10.34
CA MET A 88 9.11 -5.86 -10.29
C MET A 88 9.82 -7.11 -9.73
N ILE A 89 11.16 -7.09 -9.66
CA ILE A 89 11.98 -8.24 -9.27
C ILE A 89 11.79 -8.58 -7.77
N PRO A 90 11.82 -7.62 -6.82
CA PRO A 90 11.76 -7.97 -5.41
C PRO A 90 10.48 -8.73 -4.99
N PRO A 91 9.26 -8.34 -5.42
CA PRO A 91 8.07 -9.12 -5.09
C PRO A 91 8.07 -10.53 -5.69
N LEU A 92 8.62 -10.73 -6.89
CA LEU A 92 8.72 -12.06 -7.51
C LEU A 92 9.64 -12.99 -6.68
N LEU A 93 10.80 -12.48 -6.27
CA LEU A 93 11.77 -13.22 -5.45
C LEU A 93 11.30 -13.42 -3.99
N LEU A 94 10.28 -12.68 -3.56
CA LEU A 94 9.66 -12.90 -2.25
C LEU A 94 8.81 -14.18 -2.23
N SER A 95 8.41 -14.70 -3.41
CA SER A 95 7.64 -15.94 -3.58
C SER A 95 6.43 -16.00 -2.64
N VAL A 96 5.55 -15.01 -2.79
CA VAL A 96 4.33 -14.84 -1.98
C VAL A 96 3.32 -15.97 -2.28
N GLN A 97 2.58 -16.38 -1.24
CA GLN A 97 1.53 -17.39 -1.27
C GLN A 97 0.28 -16.82 -0.59
N PRO A 98 -0.94 -17.31 -0.91
CA PRO A 98 -2.20 -16.74 -0.42
C PRO A 98 -2.37 -16.68 1.11
N HIS A 99 -1.66 -17.51 1.87
CA HIS A 99 -1.73 -17.54 3.34
C HIS A 99 -0.67 -16.67 4.03
N HIS A 100 0.29 -16.11 3.29
CA HIS A 100 1.39 -15.37 3.90
C HIS A 100 0.96 -14.03 4.49
N LYS A 101 1.50 -13.72 5.68
CA LYS A 101 1.46 -12.42 6.34
C LYS A 101 2.65 -11.61 5.84
N ILE A 102 2.39 -10.50 5.16
CA ILE A 102 3.40 -9.75 4.40
C ILE A 102 3.56 -8.34 4.99
N LEU A 103 4.80 -7.90 5.17
CA LEU A 103 5.13 -6.51 5.53
C LEU A 103 5.96 -5.84 4.43
N ASP A 104 5.45 -4.73 3.90
CA ASP A 104 6.20 -3.82 3.03
C ASP A 104 6.67 -2.63 3.86
N MET A 105 7.98 -2.56 4.15
CA MET A 105 8.55 -1.62 5.12
C MET A 105 8.54 -0.17 4.62
N CYS A 106 8.63 0.04 3.31
CA CYS A 106 8.80 1.34 2.65
C CYS A 106 7.97 1.36 1.35
N ALA A 107 6.66 1.32 1.51
CA ALA A 107 5.72 0.91 0.48
C ALA A 107 5.43 1.97 -0.59
N ALA A 108 5.43 3.27 -0.24
CA ALA A 108 4.94 4.27 -1.20
C ALA A 108 5.94 4.49 -2.35
N PRO A 109 5.48 4.67 -3.60
CA PRO A 109 4.12 4.99 -4.02
C PRO A 109 3.17 3.78 -4.20
N GLY A 110 3.62 2.56 -3.92
CA GLY A 110 2.76 1.38 -3.83
C GLY A 110 2.84 0.38 -4.97
N SER A 111 3.71 0.55 -5.96
CA SER A 111 3.78 -0.37 -7.11
C SER A 111 4.17 -1.80 -6.70
N LYS A 112 5.11 -1.95 -5.76
CA LYS A 112 5.50 -3.26 -5.23
C LYS A 112 4.40 -3.84 -4.36
N THR A 113 3.79 -3.02 -3.49
CA THR A 113 2.64 -3.41 -2.67
C THR A 113 1.47 -3.92 -3.52
N THR A 114 1.14 -3.25 -4.63
CA THR A 114 0.08 -3.71 -5.55
C THR A 114 0.42 -5.07 -6.15
N GLN A 115 1.69 -5.28 -6.54
CA GLN A 115 2.15 -6.58 -7.04
C GLN A 115 2.05 -7.68 -5.97
N LEU A 116 2.40 -7.37 -4.71
CA LEU A 116 2.25 -8.31 -3.58
C LEU A 116 0.79 -8.72 -3.36
N ILE A 117 -0.14 -7.77 -3.47
CA ILE A 117 -1.58 -8.05 -3.34
C ILE A 117 -2.07 -8.93 -4.49
N GLU A 118 -1.61 -8.68 -5.72
CA GLU A 118 -1.94 -9.53 -6.87
C GLU A 118 -1.41 -10.96 -6.70
N MET A 119 -0.21 -11.13 -6.11
CA MET A 119 0.34 -12.45 -5.82
C MET A 119 -0.40 -13.16 -4.68
N LEU A 120 -0.87 -12.41 -3.68
CA LEU A 120 -1.69 -12.95 -2.59
C LEU A 120 -3.03 -13.52 -3.09
N HIS A 121 -3.59 -12.90 -4.12
CA HIS A 121 -4.82 -13.32 -4.79
C HIS A 121 -4.56 -14.23 -6.01
N ALA A 122 -3.45 -14.99 -6.04
CA ALA A 122 -3.15 -15.85 -7.17
C ALA A 122 -4.15 -17.00 -7.37
N ASP A 123 -4.73 -17.53 -6.27
CA ASP A 123 -5.81 -18.52 -6.36
C ASP A 123 -7.18 -17.82 -6.38
N MET A 124 -7.75 -17.75 -7.58
CA MET A 124 -9.01 -17.06 -7.83
C MET A 124 -10.24 -17.82 -7.31
N ASN A 125 -10.09 -19.08 -6.88
CA ASN A 125 -11.20 -19.84 -6.28
C ASN A 125 -11.42 -19.47 -4.81
N VAL A 126 -10.49 -18.73 -4.20
CA VAL A 126 -10.54 -18.31 -2.81
C VAL A 126 -10.91 -16.82 -2.76
N PRO A 127 -12.16 -16.46 -2.41
CA PRO A 127 -12.59 -15.06 -2.41
C PRO A 127 -11.88 -14.22 -1.33
N PHE A 128 -11.41 -14.88 -0.27
CA PHE A 128 -10.70 -14.29 0.85
C PHE A 128 -9.43 -15.07 1.12
N PRO A 129 -8.27 -14.66 0.60
CA PRO A 129 -7.02 -15.25 1.03
C PRO A 129 -6.85 -15.06 2.54
N GLU A 130 -6.25 -16.05 3.18
CA GLU A 130 -5.98 -16.02 4.63
C GLU A 130 -4.93 -14.97 4.99
N GLY A 131 -3.94 -14.78 4.11
CA GLY A 131 -2.86 -13.83 4.28
C GLY A 131 -3.29 -12.37 4.08
N PHE A 132 -2.35 -11.47 4.33
CA PHE A 132 -2.58 -10.03 4.20
C PHE A 132 -1.28 -9.26 3.98
N VAL A 133 -1.42 -8.01 3.52
CA VAL A 133 -0.31 -7.08 3.31
C VAL A 133 -0.45 -5.88 4.25
N ILE A 134 0.54 -5.66 5.11
CA ILE A 134 0.73 -4.40 5.83
C ILE A 134 1.73 -3.56 5.06
N ALA A 135 1.31 -2.39 4.60
CA ALA A 135 2.11 -1.48 3.80
C ALA A 135 2.44 -0.22 4.60
N ASN A 136 3.72 -0.02 4.92
CA ASN A 136 4.20 1.07 5.75
C ASN A 136 4.93 2.13 4.93
N ASP A 137 4.66 3.41 5.20
CA ASP A 137 5.54 4.51 4.76
C ASP A 137 5.64 5.58 5.83
N VAL A 138 6.79 6.23 5.94
CA VAL A 138 7.02 7.30 6.93
C VAL A 138 6.33 8.60 6.54
N ASP A 139 6.16 8.87 5.24
CA ASP A 139 5.52 10.07 4.73
C ASP A 139 4.00 9.88 4.58
N ASN A 140 3.25 10.63 5.38
CA ASN A 140 1.80 10.57 5.40
C ASN A 140 1.15 10.98 4.05
N LYS A 141 1.72 11.95 3.32
CA LYS A 141 1.21 12.35 1.99
C LYS A 141 1.40 11.21 0.99
N ARG A 142 2.56 10.55 1.05
CA ARG A 142 2.86 9.39 0.20
C ARG A 142 2.00 8.17 0.53
N CYS A 143 1.58 8.02 1.80
CA CYS A 143 0.60 7.00 2.19
C CYS A 143 -0.73 7.16 1.43
N TYR A 144 -1.27 8.36 1.27
CA TYR A 144 -2.52 8.55 0.50
C TYR A 144 -2.35 8.19 -0.99
N LEU A 145 -1.17 8.45 -1.58
CA LEU A 145 -0.88 8.00 -2.94
C LEU A 145 -0.87 6.47 -3.04
N LEU A 146 -0.24 5.80 -2.06
CA LEU A 146 -0.27 4.34 -1.92
C LEU A 146 -1.71 3.82 -1.77
N VAL A 147 -2.55 4.47 -0.96
CA VAL A 147 -3.98 4.13 -0.81
C VAL A 147 -4.71 4.25 -2.15
N HIS A 148 -4.51 5.34 -2.89
CA HIS A 148 -5.13 5.54 -4.19
C HIS A 148 -4.71 4.48 -5.22
N GLN A 149 -3.45 4.04 -5.18
CA GLN A 149 -2.97 2.95 -6.04
C GLN A 149 -3.56 1.59 -5.64
N ALA A 150 -3.54 1.26 -4.34
CA ALA A 150 -4.04 -0.01 -3.82
C ALA A 150 -5.55 -0.17 -3.96
N LYS A 151 -6.31 0.93 -3.84
CA LYS A 151 -7.77 0.93 -3.95
C LYS A 151 -8.28 0.37 -5.28
N ARG A 152 -7.48 0.45 -6.35
CA ARG A 152 -7.82 -0.07 -7.68
C ARG A 152 -7.87 -1.59 -7.74
N LEU A 153 -7.21 -2.27 -6.80
CA LEU A 153 -7.22 -3.74 -6.72
C LEU A 153 -8.39 -4.28 -5.90
N SER A 154 -9.13 -3.42 -5.18
CA SER A 154 -10.30 -3.83 -4.40
C SER A 154 -10.07 -5.04 -3.47
N SER A 155 -8.89 -5.13 -2.84
CA SER A 155 -8.56 -6.24 -1.94
C SER A 155 -8.91 -5.94 -0.48
N PRO A 156 -9.67 -6.80 0.23
CA PRO A 156 -9.93 -6.66 1.66
C PRO A 156 -8.71 -6.96 2.54
N CYS A 157 -7.59 -7.41 1.93
CA CYS A 157 -6.43 -7.96 2.63
C CYS A 157 -5.24 -6.97 2.70
N ILE A 158 -5.51 -5.67 2.63
CA ILE A 158 -4.48 -4.61 2.76
C ILE A 158 -4.76 -3.71 3.96
N MET A 159 -3.69 -3.35 4.67
CA MET A 159 -3.68 -2.28 5.66
C MET A 159 -2.50 -1.34 5.41
N VAL A 160 -2.78 -0.05 5.25
CA VAL A 160 -1.78 1.00 5.07
C VAL A 160 -1.53 1.70 6.40
N VAL A 161 -0.27 1.75 6.82
CA VAL A 161 0.17 2.29 8.10
C VAL A 161 1.24 3.37 7.92
N ASN A 162 1.35 4.27 8.88
CA ASN A 162 2.31 5.37 8.82
C ASN A 162 3.24 5.39 10.03
N HIS A 163 4.44 4.81 9.86
CA HIS A 163 5.49 4.76 10.88
C HIS A 163 6.88 4.88 10.26
N ASP A 164 7.86 5.28 11.08
CA ASP A 164 9.28 5.10 10.75
C ASP A 164 9.58 3.59 10.70
N ALA A 165 10.01 3.11 9.53
CA ALA A 165 10.32 1.72 9.27
C ALA A 165 11.42 1.16 10.20
N SER A 166 12.35 2.00 10.65
CA SER A 166 13.42 1.61 11.57
C SER A 166 12.92 1.34 12.99
N SER A 167 11.71 1.80 13.33
CA SER A 167 11.10 1.63 14.65
C SER A 167 9.65 1.14 14.58
N ILE A 168 9.22 0.53 13.47
CA ILE A 168 7.85 0.05 13.28
C ILE A 168 7.50 -0.93 14.41
N PRO A 169 6.35 -0.78 15.12
CA PRO A 169 6.07 -1.54 16.33
C PRO A 169 5.84 -3.04 16.07
N ARG A 170 6.19 -3.88 17.06
CA ARG A 170 5.79 -5.29 17.06
C ARG A 170 4.29 -5.36 17.35
N LEU A 171 3.55 -5.89 16.39
CA LEU A 171 2.10 -6.04 16.50
C LEU A 171 1.75 -7.34 17.23
N GLN A 172 0.51 -7.43 17.69
CA GLN A 172 -0.04 -8.60 18.37
C GLN A 172 -1.23 -9.19 17.61
N MET A 173 -1.45 -10.49 17.74
CA MET A 173 -2.65 -11.17 17.23
C MET A 173 -3.17 -12.12 18.29
N ASP A 174 -4.47 -12.37 18.26
CA ASP A 174 -5.09 -13.44 19.04
C ASP A 174 -4.98 -14.75 18.26
N VAL A 175 -4.27 -15.73 18.80
CA VAL A 175 -4.17 -17.09 18.26
C VAL A 175 -4.74 -18.01 19.33
N ASP A 176 -5.88 -18.64 19.02
CA ASP A 176 -6.58 -19.58 19.92
C ASP A 176 -6.82 -19.04 21.34
N GLY A 177 -7.18 -17.75 21.46
CA GLY A 177 -7.47 -17.07 22.73
C GLY A 177 -6.23 -16.55 23.45
N ARG A 178 -5.04 -16.65 22.83
CA ARG A 178 -3.78 -16.15 23.38
C ARG A 178 -3.26 -14.97 22.57
N LYS A 179 -2.86 -13.91 23.25
CA LYS A 179 -2.21 -12.75 22.60
C LYS A 179 -0.74 -13.07 22.34
N GLU A 180 -0.41 -13.24 21.07
CA GLU A 180 0.96 -13.53 20.62
C GLU A 180 1.51 -12.38 19.76
N ILE A 181 2.84 -12.35 19.59
CA ILE A 181 3.50 -11.39 18.72
C ILE A 181 3.30 -11.82 17.26
N LEU A 182 2.86 -10.89 16.42
CA LEU A 182 2.80 -11.11 14.98
C LEU A 182 4.22 -11.14 14.38
N PHE A 183 4.57 -12.28 13.79
CA PHE A 183 5.70 -12.42 12.88
C PHE A 183 5.21 -12.56 11.44
N TYR A 184 5.95 -11.96 10.51
CA TYR A 184 5.60 -11.98 9.09
C TYR A 184 6.32 -13.12 8.38
N ASP A 185 5.62 -13.81 7.48
CA ASP A 185 6.21 -14.85 6.63
C ASP A 185 7.09 -14.25 5.55
N ARG A 186 6.75 -13.03 5.11
CA ARG A 186 7.40 -12.31 4.02
C ARG A 186 7.60 -10.85 4.36
N ILE A 187 8.82 -10.35 4.16
CA ILE A 187 9.12 -8.92 4.38
C ILE A 187 9.82 -8.35 3.15
N LEU A 188 9.31 -7.23 2.66
CA LEU A 188 9.95 -6.44 1.61
C LEU A 188 10.59 -5.19 2.22
N CYS A 189 11.91 -5.08 2.06
CA CYS A 189 12.73 -3.96 2.48
C CYS A 189 13.23 -3.21 1.24
N ASP A 190 12.34 -2.51 0.54
CA ASP A 190 12.70 -1.58 -0.55
C ASP A 190 13.12 -0.23 0.03
N VAL A 191 14.34 -0.18 0.56
CA VAL A 191 14.78 0.91 1.43
C VAL A 191 15.08 2.20 0.64
N PRO A 192 14.97 3.38 1.27
CA PRO A 192 15.40 4.64 0.65
C PRO A 192 16.89 4.58 0.29
N CYS A 193 17.20 4.94 -0.96
CA CYS A 193 18.51 4.84 -1.61
C CYS A 193 18.94 6.20 -2.19
N SER A 194 20.23 6.34 -2.51
CA SER A 194 20.75 7.50 -3.26
C SER A 194 20.20 7.58 -4.69
N GLY A 195 19.75 6.45 -5.25
CA GLY A 195 19.00 6.37 -6.50
C GLY A 195 19.82 6.51 -7.76
N ASP A 196 21.14 6.30 -7.69
CA ASP A 196 22.06 6.32 -8.83
C ASP A 196 21.71 5.28 -9.92
N GLY A 197 21.08 4.17 -9.56
CA GLY A 197 20.53 3.21 -10.52
C GLY A 197 19.38 3.78 -11.39
N THR A 198 18.78 4.90 -10.98
CA THR A 198 17.62 5.51 -11.67
C THR A 198 17.98 6.67 -12.62
N MET A 199 19.27 6.97 -12.79
CA MET A 199 19.77 8.13 -13.57
C MET A 199 19.19 8.23 -14.99
N ARG A 200 18.93 7.11 -15.65
CA ARG A 200 18.30 7.07 -17.00
C ARG A 200 16.92 7.73 -17.06
N LYS A 201 16.18 7.67 -15.95
CA LYS A 201 14.77 8.11 -15.85
C LYS A 201 14.63 9.39 -15.05
N ASN A 202 15.46 9.56 -14.02
CA ASN A 202 15.45 10.73 -13.17
C ASN A 202 16.75 11.52 -13.35
N ILE A 203 16.76 12.42 -14.33
CA ILE A 203 17.92 13.24 -14.66
C ILE A 203 18.34 14.15 -13.51
N ASP A 204 17.44 14.47 -12.57
CA ASP A 204 17.76 15.30 -11.42
C ASP A 204 18.69 14.59 -10.43
N VAL A 205 18.71 13.24 -10.43
CA VAL A 205 19.68 12.47 -9.65
C VAL A 205 21.10 12.81 -10.08
N TRP A 206 21.34 12.97 -11.39
CA TRP A 206 22.66 13.34 -11.92
C TRP A 206 23.19 14.66 -11.32
N LYS A 207 22.30 15.63 -11.09
CA LYS A 207 22.66 16.95 -10.56
C LYS A 207 22.88 16.96 -9.04
N LYS A 208 22.26 16.03 -8.31
CA LYS A 208 22.22 16.01 -6.84
C LYS A 208 23.05 14.90 -6.22
N TRP A 209 23.49 13.93 -7.03
CA TRP A 209 24.21 12.78 -6.54
C TRP A 209 25.58 13.19 -6.00
N THR A 210 25.90 12.72 -4.79
CA THR A 210 27.21 12.86 -4.16
C THR A 210 27.52 11.58 -3.39
N THR A 211 28.80 11.28 -3.17
CA THR A 211 29.22 10.13 -2.35
C THR A 211 28.71 10.21 -0.91
N LEU A 212 28.50 11.42 -0.38
CA LEU A 212 27.95 11.64 0.96
C LEU A 212 26.53 11.08 1.13
N ASN A 213 25.72 11.05 0.06
CA ASN A 213 24.35 10.54 0.11
C ASN A 213 24.33 9.07 0.59
N SER A 214 25.20 8.23 0.01
CA SER A 214 25.32 6.81 0.37
C SER A 214 25.77 6.61 1.82
N LEU A 215 26.77 7.39 2.28
CA LEU A 215 27.31 7.32 3.63
C LEU A 215 26.25 7.65 4.69
N GLN A 216 25.41 8.65 4.43
CA GLN A 216 24.34 9.06 5.35
C GLN A 216 23.20 8.04 5.42
N LEU A 217 22.89 7.38 4.30
CA LEU A 217 21.77 6.43 4.21
C LEU A 217 22.11 5.05 4.77
N HIS A 218 23.36 4.59 4.68
CA HIS A 218 23.79 3.27 5.15
C HIS A 218 23.29 2.93 6.57
N GLY A 219 23.47 3.87 7.51
CA GLY A 219 23.04 3.66 8.89
C GLY A 219 21.52 3.51 9.05
N LEU A 220 20.73 4.23 8.24
CA LEU A 220 19.27 4.10 8.21
C LEU A 220 18.84 2.77 7.57
N GLN A 221 19.42 2.44 6.41
CA GLN A 221 19.14 1.20 5.66
C GLN A 221 19.41 -0.03 6.53
N LEU A 222 20.54 -0.06 7.24
CA LEU A 222 20.88 -1.14 8.15
C LEU A 222 19.89 -1.25 9.32
N ARG A 223 19.41 -0.14 9.89
CA ARG A 223 18.38 -0.17 10.94
C ARG A 223 17.05 -0.70 10.43
N ILE A 224 16.62 -0.29 9.23
CA ILE A 224 15.38 -0.78 8.60
C ILE A 224 15.49 -2.28 8.34
N ALA A 225 16.59 -2.73 7.73
CA ALA A 225 16.82 -4.14 7.42
C ALA A 225 16.90 -5.01 8.69
N THR A 226 17.58 -4.51 9.73
CA THR A 226 17.61 -5.17 11.06
C THR A 226 16.19 -5.28 11.63
N ARG A 227 15.42 -4.19 11.59
CA ARG A 227 14.06 -4.17 12.12
C ARG A 227 13.11 -5.07 11.33
N GLY A 228 13.30 -5.22 10.03
CA GLY A 228 12.63 -6.21 9.20
C GLY A 228 12.95 -7.63 9.69
N ALA A 229 14.23 -7.99 9.76
CA ALA A 229 14.66 -9.32 10.19
C ALA A 229 14.19 -9.72 11.62
N GLU A 230 14.08 -8.74 12.53
CA GLU A 230 13.52 -8.96 13.87
C GLU A 230 12.06 -9.43 13.86
N GLN A 231 11.28 -8.98 12.88
CA GLN A 231 9.84 -9.24 12.74
C GLN A 231 9.54 -10.38 11.77
N LEU A 232 10.56 -10.91 11.09
CA LEU A 232 10.42 -12.06 10.21
C LEU A 232 10.21 -13.35 11.04
N ALA A 233 9.28 -14.18 10.62
CA ALA A 233 9.09 -15.52 11.16
C ALA A 233 10.30 -16.42 10.86
N GLU A 234 10.49 -17.46 11.67
CA GLU A 234 11.45 -18.53 11.34
C GLU A 234 10.98 -19.27 10.08
N GLY A 235 11.90 -19.59 9.18
CA GLY A 235 11.59 -20.06 7.83
C GLY A 235 11.07 -18.96 6.88
N GLY A 236 10.79 -17.76 7.39
CA GLY A 236 10.34 -16.62 6.60
C GLY A 236 11.42 -16.10 5.64
N ARG A 237 10.98 -15.42 4.59
CA ARG A 237 11.85 -14.83 3.55
C ARG A 237 11.75 -13.31 3.58
N MET A 238 12.89 -12.63 3.59
CA MET A 238 12.99 -11.17 3.46
C MET A 238 13.74 -10.81 2.19
N VAL A 239 13.21 -9.87 1.41
CA VAL A 239 13.91 -9.32 0.25
C VAL A 239 14.34 -7.91 0.59
N TYR A 240 15.65 -7.67 0.57
CA TYR A 240 16.24 -6.34 0.63
C TYR A 240 16.50 -5.86 -0.79
N SER A 241 16.07 -4.63 -1.11
CA SER A 241 16.33 -4.07 -2.43
C SER A 241 16.63 -2.58 -2.37
N THR A 242 17.47 -2.14 -3.31
CA THR A 242 17.77 -0.73 -3.52
C THR A 242 17.74 -0.40 -5.02
N CYS A 243 17.51 0.87 -5.29
CA CYS A 243 17.67 1.50 -6.57
C CYS A 243 19.09 2.08 -6.77
N SER A 244 20.07 1.57 -6.04
CA SER A 244 21.47 2.00 -6.05
C SER A 244 22.36 0.95 -6.71
N LEU A 245 23.55 1.36 -7.11
CA LEU A 245 24.64 0.46 -7.48
C LEU A 245 25.85 0.62 -6.55
N ASN A 246 25.72 1.38 -5.46
CA ASN A 246 26.81 1.67 -4.54
C ASN A 246 26.92 0.56 -3.48
N PRO A 247 28.09 -0.12 -3.36
CA PRO A 247 28.25 -1.22 -2.41
C PRO A 247 28.04 -0.83 -0.94
N ILE A 248 28.17 0.44 -0.59
CA ILE A 248 27.91 0.96 0.76
C ILE A 248 26.43 0.84 1.14
N GLU A 249 25.53 1.02 0.16
CA GLU A 249 24.09 0.87 0.33
C GLU A 249 23.64 -0.57 0.10
N ASP A 250 24.44 -1.37 -0.59
CA ASP A 250 24.10 -2.71 -1.03
C ASP A 250 24.79 -3.79 -0.16
N GLU A 251 25.94 -4.31 -0.60
CA GLU A 251 26.62 -5.43 0.06
C GLU A 251 27.09 -5.11 1.48
N ALA A 252 27.50 -3.87 1.77
CA ALA A 252 27.90 -3.49 3.12
C ALA A 252 26.75 -3.58 4.12
N VAL A 253 25.52 -3.27 3.69
CA VAL A 253 24.32 -3.42 4.53
C VAL A 253 24.03 -4.89 4.78
N ILE A 254 24.10 -5.72 3.74
CA ILE A 254 23.87 -7.17 3.83
C ILE A 254 24.91 -7.86 4.70
N ALA A 255 26.20 -7.60 4.46
CA ALA A 255 27.30 -8.15 5.26
C ALA A 255 27.15 -7.78 6.75
N SER A 256 26.85 -6.51 7.03
CA SER A 256 26.63 -6.03 8.39
C SER A 256 25.40 -6.66 9.06
N LEU A 257 24.34 -6.92 8.29
CA LEU A 257 23.15 -7.58 8.81
C LEU A 257 23.39 -9.07 9.10
N LEU A 258 24.08 -9.77 8.20
CA LEU A 258 24.45 -11.19 8.37
C LEU A 258 25.37 -11.37 9.58
N GLU A 259 26.39 -10.52 9.72
CA GLU A 259 27.28 -10.55 10.89
C GLU A 259 26.51 -10.35 12.19
N LYS A 260 25.63 -9.34 12.25
CA LYS A 260 24.77 -9.09 13.41
C LYS A 260 23.79 -10.22 13.70
N SER A 261 23.44 -11.03 12.71
CA SER A 261 22.49 -12.13 12.89
C SER A 261 23.11 -13.35 13.58
N GLU A 262 24.46 -13.43 13.63
CA GLU A 262 25.20 -14.56 14.21
C GLU A 262 24.69 -15.93 13.71
N GLY A 263 24.45 -16.03 12.40
CA GLY A 263 23.98 -17.26 11.72
C GLY A 263 22.46 -17.44 11.69
N ALA A 264 21.68 -16.53 12.27
CA ALA A 264 20.22 -16.60 12.22
C ALA A 264 19.63 -16.27 10.83
N LEU A 265 20.37 -15.52 10.00
CA LEU A 265 20.02 -15.19 8.62
C LEU A 265 21.03 -15.80 7.65
N GLU A 266 20.53 -16.27 6.51
CA GLU A 266 21.37 -16.70 5.38
C GLU A 266 20.88 -16.05 4.08
N LEU A 267 21.79 -15.88 3.10
CA LEU A 267 21.41 -15.53 1.73
C LEU A 267 20.88 -16.75 0.99
N ALA A 268 19.68 -16.64 0.45
CA ALA A 268 19.10 -17.65 -0.42
C ALA A 268 19.71 -17.58 -1.82
N ASP A 269 19.97 -18.74 -2.42
CA ASP A 269 20.29 -18.82 -3.84
C ASP A 269 18.99 -18.76 -4.65
N VAL A 270 18.83 -17.68 -5.42
CA VAL A 270 17.66 -17.44 -6.27
C VAL A 270 18.01 -17.37 -7.75
N SER A 271 19.21 -17.83 -8.13
CA SER A 271 19.73 -17.78 -9.50
C SER A 271 18.81 -18.46 -10.52
N ALA A 272 18.08 -19.49 -10.10
CA ALA A 272 17.14 -20.26 -10.93
C ALA A 272 15.68 -19.76 -10.89
N GLU A 273 15.33 -18.84 -9.98
CA GLU A 273 13.92 -18.44 -9.77
C GLU A 273 13.38 -17.51 -10.87
N LEU A 274 14.24 -16.76 -11.56
CA LEU A 274 13.88 -15.84 -12.65
C LEU A 274 14.68 -16.14 -13.93
N PRO A 275 14.32 -17.20 -14.68
CA PRO A 275 15.04 -17.58 -15.89
C PRO A 275 14.99 -16.45 -16.92
N GLY A 276 16.15 -16.16 -17.53
CA GLY A 276 16.27 -15.09 -18.54
C GLY A 276 16.60 -13.71 -17.98
N LEU A 277 16.56 -13.50 -16.66
CA LEU A 277 17.02 -12.26 -16.04
C LEU A 277 18.55 -12.19 -16.10
N LYS A 278 19.11 -11.11 -16.66
CA LYS A 278 20.55 -10.87 -16.63
C LYS A 278 20.94 -10.09 -15.38
N TRP A 279 21.88 -10.62 -14.61
CA TRP A 279 22.40 -10.02 -13.38
C TRP A 279 23.89 -10.33 -13.21
N MET A 280 24.55 -9.58 -12.32
CA MET A 280 25.93 -9.79 -11.87
C MET A 280 25.92 -10.20 -10.40
N PRO A 281 26.84 -11.08 -9.97
CA PRO A 281 26.96 -11.43 -8.55
C PRO A 281 27.32 -10.22 -7.69
N GLY A 282 26.95 -10.28 -6.42
CA GLY A 282 27.34 -9.30 -5.41
C GLY A 282 28.85 -9.21 -5.24
N LEU A 283 29.30 -8.05 -4.78
CA LEU A 283 30.71 -7.77 -4.53
C LEU A 283 31.15 -8.32 -3.17
N THR A 284 32.34 -8.92 -3.12
CA THR A 284 32.99 -9.34 -1.87
C THR A 284 34.02 -8.33 -1.37
N GLN A 285 34.42 -7.38 -2.22
CA GLN A 285 35.44 -6.37 -1.95
C GLN A 285 35.02 -5.03 -2.55
N TRP A 286 35.18 -3.95 -1.79
CA TRP A 286 34.90 -2.58 -2.22
C TRP A 286 35.69 -1.57 -1.38
N LYS A 287 35.69 -0.31 -1.83
CA LYS A 287 36.34 0.81 -1.14
C LYS A 287 35.32 1.89 -0.82
N VAL A 288 35.63 2.72 0.16
CA VAL A 288 34.75 3.83 0.58
C VAL A 288 35.32 5.15 0.08
N MET A 289 34.53 5.92 -0.66
CA MET A 289 34.92 7.24 -1.18
C MET A 289 34.26 8.36 -0.37
N THR A 290 35.03 9.40 -0.07
CA THR A 290 34.51 10.63 0.55
C THR A 290 34.06 11.64 -0.48
N ARG A 291 33.39 12.71 -0.03
CA ARG A 291 32.97 13.82 -0.90
C ARG A 291 34.15 14.49 -1.61
N ASP A 292 35.30 14.55 -0.94
CA ASP A 292 36.49 15.22 -1.45
C ASP A 292 37.32 14.31 -2.39
N GLY A 293 36.81 13.13 -2.76
CA GLY A 293 37.45 12.21 -3.70
C GLY A 293 38.50 11.28 -3.11
N GLN A 294 38.72 11.31 -1.79
CA GLN A 294 39.63 10.40 -1.11
C GLN A 294 38.99 9.02 -0.91
N TRP A 295 39.73 7.97 -1.26
CA TRP A 295 39.36 6.57 -1.09
C TRP A 295 40.02 5.96 0.15
N PHE A 296 39.28 5.12 0.85
CA PHE A 296 39.76 4.29 1.95
C PHE A 296 39.47 2.83 1.62
N ALA A 297 40.47 1.97 1.75
CA ALA A 297 40.30 0.52 1.57
C ALA A 297 39.90 -0.16 2.88
N ASP A 298 40.30 0.40 4.02
CA ASP A 298 40.04 -0.15 5.35
C ASP A 298 39.57 0.93 6.32
N TRP A 299 38.85 0.53 7.37
CA TRP A 299 38.45 1.39 8.46
C TRP A 299 39.65 2.02 9.19
N ASP A 300 40.75 1.28 9.35
CA ASP A 300 41.94 1.71 10.08
C ASP A 300 42.65 2.89 9.38
N GLU A 301 42.41 3.07 8.07
CA GLU A 301 42.92 4.20 7.28
C GLU A 301 42.09 5.49 7.46
N VAL A 302 40.89 5.39 8.05
CA VAL A 302 39.95 6.51 8.15
C VAL A 302 40.37 7.45 9.28
N PRO A 303 40.63 8.74 9.00
CA PRO A 303 40.98 9.71 10.03
C PRO A 303 39.87 9.87 11.07
N HIS A 304 40.24 10.02 12.35
CA HIS A 304 39.32 10.22 13.47
C HIS A 304 38.28 11.34 13.23
N SER A 305 38.66 12.40 12.51
CA SER A 305 37.75 13.50 12.15
C SER A 305 36.55 13.08 11.29
N ARG A 306 36.61 11.91 10.63
CA ARG A 306 35.58 11.39 9.72
C ARG A 306 34.81 10.19 10.30
N HIS A 307 35.10 9.75 11.52
CA HIS A 307 34.42 8.61 12.18
C HIS A 307 32.93 8.83 12.43
N THR A 308 32.44 10.07 12.36
CA THR A 308 31.00 10.38 12.43
C THR A 308 30.26 10.08 11.12
N GLN A 309 30.97 10.16 9.99
CA GLN A 309 30.40 10.00 8.64
C GLN A 309 30.66 8.59 8.09
N ILE A 310 31.88 8.09 8.26
CA ILE A 310 32.27 6.74 7.85
C ILE A 310 32.19 5.85 9.08
N ARG A 311 31.71 4.61 8.90
CA ARG A 311 31.56 3.63 9.97
C ARG A 311 32.27 2.33 9.59
N PRO A 312 32.71 1.51 10.57
CA PRO A 312 33.30 0.20 10.29
C PRO A 312 32.41 -0.70 9.42
N THR A 313 31.08 -0.63 9.63
CA THR A 313 30.07 -1.41 8.90
C THR A 313 29.98 -1.09 7.40
N MET A 314 30.68 -0.06 6.92
CA MET A 314 30.73 0.30 5.50
C MET A 314 31.82 -0.44 4.73
N PHE A 315 32.72 -1.14 5.41
CA PHE A 315 33.84 -1.88 4.81
C PHE A 315 33.56 -3.38 4.75
N PRO A 316 34.23 -4.11 3.85
CA PRO A 316 34.14 -5.57 3.83
C PRO A 316 34.60 -6.20 5.15
N PRO A 317 34.00 -7.33 5.58
CA PRO A 317 34.52 -8.14 6.67
C PRO A 317 35.99 -8.53 6.44
N LYS A 318 36.84 -8.39 7.48
CA LYS A 318 38.28 -8.72 7.41
C LYS A 318 38.57 -10.21 7.44
N ASP A 319 37.69 -10.99 8.06
CA ASP A 319 37.85 -12.43 8.24
C ASP A 319 37.42 -13.17 6.96
N PRO A 320 38.35 -13.82 6.22
CA PRO A 320 38.05 -14.47 4.95
C PRO A 320 37.07 -15.64 5.09
N GLU A 321 37.12 -16.38 6.20
CA GLU A 321 36.22 -17.52 6.43
C GLU A 321 34.79 -17.04 6.64
N LYS A 322 34.61 -15.98 7.44
CA LYS A 322 33.30 -15.33 7.60
C LYS A 322 32.79 -14.74 6.30
N LEU A 323 33.65 -14.07 5.54
CA LEU A 323 33.27 -13.47 4.25
C LEU A 323 32.80 -14.54 3.26
N GLN A 324 33.50 -15.67 3.18
CA GLN A 324 33.10 -16.80 2.34
C GLN A 324 31.77 -17.41 2.81
N ALA A 325 31.58 -17.56 4.13
CA ALA A 325 30.34 -18.09 4.69
C ALA A 325 29.11 -17.18 4.48
N MET A 326 29.32 -15.88 4.25
CA MET A 326 28.21 -14.95 3.95
C MET A 326 27.59 -15.16 2.57
N HIS A 327 28.31 -15.78 1.62
CA HIS A 327 27.84 -16.01 0.25
C HIS A 327 27.32 -14.74 -0.47
N LEU A 328 28.06 -13.63 -0.38
CA LEU A 328 27.66 -12.34 -0.97
C LEU A 328 27.48 -12.41 -2.50
N GLU A 329 28.10 -13.38 -3.18
CA GLU A 329 27.90 -13.67 -4.60
C GLU A 329 26.43 -13.99 -4.95
N ARG A 330 25.62 -14.41 -3.97
CA ARG A 330 24.17 -14.66 -4.13
C ARG A 330 23.33 -13.38 -4.19
N CYS A 331 23.90 -12.21 -3.93
CA CYS A 331 23.22 -10.95 -4.18
C CYS A 331 23.17 -10.67 -5.68
N LEU A 332 22.09 -10.04 -6.14
CA LEU A 332 21.84 -9.76 -7.56
C LEU A 332 22.07 -8.27 -7.82
N ARG A 333 23.06 -7.96 -8.66
CA ARG A 333 23.25 -6.63 -9.26
C ARG A 333 22.68 -6.60 -10.67
N ILE A 334 21.64 -5.81 -10.89
CA ILE A 334 21.04 -5.62 -12.20
C ILE A 334 21.63 -4.35 -12.82
N LEU A 335 22.40 -4.52 -13.89
CA LEU A 335 23.07 -3.42 -14.57
C LEU A 335 22.24 -2.90 -15.75
N PRO A 336 22.10 -1.56 -15.90
CA PRO A 336 21.26 -0.98 -16.94
C PRO A 336 21.59 -1.42 -18.38
N HIS A 337 22.87 -1.67 -18.67
CA HIS A 337 23.36 -1.96 -20.01
C HIS A 337 23.26 -3.45 -20.41
N HIS A 338 22.95 -4.35 -19.48
CA HIS A 338 22.85 -5.79 -19.79
C HIS A 338 21.57 -6.15 -20.54
N GLN A 339 20.47 -5.46 -20.23
CA GLN A 339 19.14 -5.79 -20.73
C GLN A 339 18.21 -4.57 -20.84
N ASN A 340 18.77 -3.38 -21.04
CA ASN A 340 18.03 -2.12 -21.19
C ASN A 340 17.01 -1.82 -20.07
N THR A 341 17.48 -1.90 -18.83
CA THR A 341 16.65 -1.61 -17.64
C THR A 341 17.22 -0.45 -16.82
N GLY A 342 16.61 -0.16 -15.68
CA GLY A 342 17.25 0.61 -14.61
C GLY A 342 18.36 -0.20 -13.91
N GLY A 343 19.13 0.48 -13.06
CA GLY A 343 20.10 -0.12 -12.15
C GLY A 343 19.44 -0.48 -10.84
N PHE A 344 19.75 -1.66 -10.30
CA PHE A 344 19.05 -2.18 -9.13
C PHE A 344 19.87 -3.22 -8.39
N PHE A 345 19.66 -3.34 -7.08
CA PHE A 345 20.27 -4.35 -6.22
C PHE A 345 19.18 -5.13 -5.49
N VAL A 346 19.33 -6.44 -5.39
CA VAL A 346 18.43 -7.33 -4.63
C VAL A 346 19.21 -8.38 -3.86
N ALA A 347 18.85 -8.59 -2.60
CA ALA A 347 19.35 -9.68 -1.77
C ALA A 347 18.16 -10.39 -1.11
N VAL A 348 18.16 -11.72 -1.17
CA VAL A 348 17.09 -12.55 -0.61
C VAL A 348 17.64 -13.26 0.62
N LEU A 349 17.04 -13.02 1.77
CA LEU A 349 17.45 -13.54 3.06
C LEU A 349 16.39 -14.51 3.60
N VAL A 350 16.82 -15.61 4.18
CA VAL A 350 15.95 -16.56 4.89
C VAL A 350 16.38 -16.63 6.35
N LYS A 351 15.41 -16.61 7.26
CA LYS A 351 15.67 -16.72 8.70
C LYS A 351 15.59 -18.17 9.15
N LYS A 352 16.70 -18.72 9.63
CA LYS A 352 16.80 -20.12 10.08
C LYS A 352 16.50 -20.32 11.54
N SER A 353 16.76 -19.30 12.35
CA SER A 353 16.59 -19.36 13.80
C SER A 353 16.19 -17.99 14.35
N PRO A 354 15.69 -17.90 15.58
CA PRO A 354 15.37 -16.61 16.16
C PRO A 354 16.64 -15.81 16.43
N MET A 355 16.60 -14.49 16.17
CA MET A 355 17.70 -13.57 16.45
C MET A 355 18.05 -13.60 17.94
N LEU A 356 19.33 -13.51 18.30
CA LEU A 356 19.81 -13.70 19.68
C LEU A 356 19.14 -12.75 20.69
N TRP A 357 18.92 -11.49 20.33
CA TRP A 357 18.26 -10.53 21.21
C TRP A 357 16.73 -10.64 21.23
N ASN A 358 16.12 -11.43 20.32
CA ASN A 358 14.70 -11.78 20.43
C ASN A 358 14.45 -12.80 21.55
N LYS A 359 15.49 -13.49 22.06
CA LYS A 359 15.37 -14.46 23.15
C LYS A 359 15.06 -13.83 24.52
N ARG A 360 15.13 -12.50 24.67
CA ARG A 360 14.76 -11.81 25.91
C ARG A 360 13.23 -11.69 26.00
N GLN A 361 12.56 -12.74 26.48
CA GLN A 361 11.20 -12.62 26.99
C GLN A 361 11.20 -11.60 28.15
N PRO A 362 10.24 -10.66 28.22
CA PRO A 362 10.09 -9.83 29.40
C PRO A 362 9.78 -10.73 30.60
N LYS A 363 10.55 -10.59 31.69
CA LYS A 363 10.26 -11.26 32.96
C LYS A 363 8.82 -10.93 33.36
N VAL A 364 7.94 -11.93 33.27
CA VAL A 364 6.62 -11.87 33.89
C VAL A 364 6.86 -11.74 35.38
N GLN A 365 6.50 -10.59 35.97
CA GLN A 365 6.37 -10.46 37.42
C GLN A 365 5.19 -11.33 37.86
N GLY A 366 5.46 -12.60 38.11
CA GLY A 366 4.55 -13.50 38.80
C GLY A 366 4.54 -13.15 40.28
N ARG A 367 3.44 -12.56 40.74
CA ARG A 367 2.99 -12.71 42.13
C ARG A 367 2.75 -14.20 42.37
N SER A 368 3.67 -14.88 43.04
CA SER A 368 3.42 -16.21 43.61
C SER A 368 2.78 -16.02 44.99
N ALA A 369 1.48 -16.28 45.07
CA ALA A 369 0.79 -16.54 46.33
C ALA A 369 1.15 -17.95 46.84
N GLU A 370 1.16 -18.07 48.16
CA GLU A 370 1.81 -19.06 49.00
C GLU A 370 1.37 -20.52 48.83
N THR A 371 2.29 -21.43 49.16
CA THR A 371 1.99 -22.58 50.03
C THR A 371 3.24 -22.92 50.83
N ARG A 372 3.14 -22.83 52.16
CA ARG A 372 4.18 -23.19 53.14
C ARG A 372 4.05 -24.68 53.49
N ASP A 373 5.18 -25.38 53.69
CA ASP A 373 5.55 -26.00 54.98
C ASP A 373 7.00 -26.57 54.96
N PRO A 374 7.62 -27.02 56.09
CA PRO A 374 8.85 -26.39 56.60
C PRO A 374 10.09 -27.32 56.71
N THR A 375 11.18 -26.72 57.22
CA THR A 375 12.35 -27.31 57.92
C THR A 375 13.52 -27.91 57.10
N GLN A 376 14.70 -27.27 57.04
CA GLN A 376 15.82 -27.37 58.01
C GLN A 376 17.15 -26.72 57.51
N SER A 377 17.68 -25.81 58.34
CA SER A 377 19.07 -25.48 58.72
C SER A 377 20.25 -25.40 57.71
N SER A 378 20.94 -24.25 57.70
CA SER A 378 22.42 -24.05 57.80
C SER A 378 22.80 -22.54 57.76
N PRO A 379 23.98 -22.09 58.27
CA PRO A 379 24.05 -20.94 59.20
C PRO A 379 24.83 -19.67 58.74
N ALA A 380 24.53 -18.58 59.47
CA ALA A 380 25.36 -17.47 59.99
C ALA A 380 26.13 -16.49 59.05
N GLU A 381 25.54 -15.28 58.89
CA GLU A 381 25.99 -13.91 59.30
C GLU A 381 27.49 -13.56 59.54
N PRO A 382 27.93 -12.26 59.46
CA PRO A 382 27.18 -11.07 59.93
C PRO A 382 27.20 -9.78 59.06
N ALA A 383 26.36 -8.85 59.51
CA ALA A 383 26.06 -7.52 58.99
C ALA A 383 26.65 -6.39 59.86
N GLU A 384 26.74 -5.19 59.29
CA GLU A 384 26.79 -3.86 59.93
C GLU A 384 26.09 -2.90 58.94
N GLU A 385 25.28 -1.89 59.25
CA GLU A 385 24.67 -1.28 60.44
C GLU A 385 23.48 -0.42 59.94
N ARG A 386 22.42 -0.28 60.75
CA ARG A 386 21.38 0.78 60.62
C ARG A 386 21.73 1.93 61.59
N PRO A 387 21.06 3.11 61.56
CA PRO A 387 19.70 3.31 62.14
C PRO A 387 18.85 4.26 61.25
N GLY A 388 17.55 4.46 61.37
CA GLY A 388 16.52 4.35 62.43
C GLY A 388 15.57 5.53 62.10
N ASP A 389 14.30 5.36 61.78
CA ASP A 389 13.13 5.15 62.64
C ASP A 389 12.07 6.18 62.20
N SER A 390 10.82 5.74 62.27
CA SER A 390 9.56 6.34 61.81
C SER A 390 8.90 7.20 62.92
N PRO A 391 7.55 7.43 63.01
CA PRO A 391 6.44 7.42 62.03
C PRO A 391 5.47 8.64 62.17
N ASP A 392 4.27 8.50 61.56
CA ASP A 392 2.95 9.04 61.99
C ASP A 392 2.53 10.45 61.53
N LEU A 393 1.27 10.80 61.20
CA LEU A 393 -0.07 10.19 61.26
C LEU A 393 -1.03 11.08 60.41
N ASP A 394 -2.19 10.52 60.03
CA ASP A 394 -3.51 11.15 59.80
C ASP A 394 -3.64 12.31 58.77
N GLY A 395 -4.68 12.46 57.95
CA GLY A 395 -6.04 11.97 58.03
C GLY A 395 -6.98 13.13 57.64
N GLN A 396 -8.03 12.81 56.87
CA GLN A 396 -9.26 13.56 56.66
C GLN A 396 -9.45 14.44 55.40
N SER A 397 -10.54 14.08 54.76
CA SER A 397 -11.37 14.59 53.67
C SER A 397 -12.24 15.79 54.04
N ALA A 398 -12.60 16.61 53.04
CA ALA A 398 -13.91 17.29 52.83
C ALA A 398 -13.73 18.33 51.69
N SER A 399 -14.27 18.16 50.49
CA SER A 399 -15.65 18.45 50.01
C SER A 399 -15.92 19.91 49.62
N GLY A 400 -16.49 20.09 48.41
CA GLY A 400 -17.26 21.28 47.97
C GLY A 400 -16.49 22.20 47.02
N THR A 401 -16.66 22.09 45.70
CA THR A 401 -17.67 22.74 44.82
C THR A 401 -17.46 24.25 44.62
N GLU A 402 -17.26 24.62 43.35
CA GLU A 402 -17.74 25.82 42.61
C GLU A 402 -16.63 26.54 41.81
N ASP A 403 -16.61 26.25 40.50
CA ASP A 403 -16.28 27.20 39.42
C ASP A 403 -17.41 28.26 39.33
N PRO A 404 -17.26 29.45 38.69
CA PRO A 404 -16.54 29.62 37.42
C PRO A 404 -15.84 30.99 37.17
N GLU A 405 -15.07 31.02 36.06
CA GLU A 405 -14.88 32.13 35.10
C GLU A 405 -14.40 33.51 35.61
N ALA A 406 -13.55 34.30 34.94
CA ALA A 406 -12.80 34.25 33.70
C ALA A 406 -11.94 35.54 33.67
N ILE A 407 -11.19 35.74 32.58
CA ILE A 407 -10.72 37.03 32.02
C ILE A 407 -9.29 37.47 32.39
N GLN A 408 -8.41 37.29 31.38
CA GLN A 408 -7.49 38.27 30.73
C GLN A 408 -6.55 39.11 31.62
N ALA A 409 -5.35 39.54 31.23
CA ALA A 409 -4.44 39.37 30.10
C ALA A 409 -3.20 40.24 30.46
N ALA A 410 -2.14 40.13 29.66
CA ALA A 410 -1.02 41.07 29.53
C ALA A 410 -0.03 41.12 30.72
N GLU A 411 1.18 40.57 30.59
CA GLU A 411 2.37 41.08 29.86
C GLU A 411 3.28 42.01 30.70
N ASN A 412 4.58 41.85 30.42
CA ASN A 412 5.74 42.66 30.81
C ASN A 412 6.29 42.46 32.23
N SER A 413 7.60 42.40 32.49
CA SER A 413 8.82 42.29 31.67
C SER A 413 9.98 42.41 32.67
N ARG A 414 11.04 41.59 32.52
CA ARG A 414 12.47 41.85 32.88
C ARG A 414 12.75 42.20 34.37
N ASP A 415 13.69 41.56 35.06
CA ASP A 415 15.12 41.64 34.76
C ASP A 415 15.96 40.74 35.72
N GLY A 416 17.17 40.37 35.28
CA GLY A 416 18.37 40.47 36.13
C GLY A 416 18.83 39.34 37.08
N ARG A 417 19.56 38.35 36.54
CA ARG A 417 20.85 37.78 37.02
C ARG A 417 21.00 37.15 38.43
N ASN A 418 21.34 35.85 38.48
CA ASN A 418 22.69 35.39 38.88
C ASN A 418 22.92 33.89 38.56
N ARG A 419 24.10 33.60 37.97
CA ARG A 419 24.64 32.26 37.69
C ARG A 419 25.45 31.75 38.90
N LYS A 420 25.35 30.45 39.21
CA LYS A 420 26.48 29.50 39.30
C LYS A 420 25.98 28.05 39.49
N ASP A 421 26.46 27.18 38.59
CA ASP A 421 26.90 25.78 38.71
C ASP A 421 26.06 24.82 39.59
N GLY A 422 25.60 23.64 39.17
CA GLY A 422 25.98 22.81 38.03
C GLY A 422 25.87 21.33 38.44
N VAL A 423 24.69 20.72 38.30
CA VAL A 423 24.50 19.26 38.22
C VAL A 423 23.37 19.00 37.23
N CYS A 424 23.71 18.55 36.02
CA CYS A 424 22.75 18.27 34.95
C CYS A 424 22.24 16.83 35.12
N GLY A 425 21.11 16.65 35.79
CA GLY A 425 20.35 15.39 35.73
C GLY A 425 19.69 15.24 34.36
N PRO A 426 19.54 14.01 33.82
CA PRO A 426 18.81 13.83 32.56
C PRO A 426 17.38 14.35 32.73
N PRO A 427 16.83 15.10 31.76
CA PRO A 427 15.46 15.59 31.87
C PRO A 427 14.51 14.39 31.99
N PRO A 428 13.49 14.45 32.85
CA PRO A 428 12.55 13.36 33.01
C PRO A 428 11.94 13.06 31.64
N SER A 429 11.94 11.79 31.25
CA SER A 429 11.33 11.35 29.99
C SER A 429 9.88 11.78 30.00
N LYS A 430 9.54 12.85 29.27
CA LYS A 430 8.16 13.18 28.97
C LYS A 430 7.63 11.98 28.20
N ARG A 431 6.80 11.15 28.85
CA ARG A 431 5.92 10.20 28.16
C ARG A 431 5.24 10.99 27.06
N MET A 432 5.59 10.68 25.81
CA MET A 432 4.97 11.27 24.65
C MET A 432 3.48 10.93 24.73
N LYS A 433 2.65 11.89 25.17
CA LYS A 433 1.21 11.76 25.06
C LYS A 433 0.92 11.70 23.57
N LEU A 434 0.54 10.52 23.08
CA LEU A 434 -0.02 10.33 21.75
C LEU A 434 -1.29 11.19 21.67
N PHE A 435 -1.15 12.45 21.25
CA PHE A 435 -2.31 13.23 20.85
C PHE A 435 -2.94 12.51 19.65
N GLY A 436 -4.25 12.30 19.74
CA GLY A 436 -5.04 11.44 18.84
C GLY A 436 -4.70 11.65 17.37
N PHE A 437 -4.62 10.54 16.64
CA PHE A 437 -4.44 10.57 15.20
C PHE A 437 -5.58 11.37 14.57
N LYS A 438 -5.27 12.22 13.58
CA LYS A 438 -6.27 13.00 12.83
C LYS A 438 -7.23 12.14 11.97
N GLU A 439 -6.97 10.83 11.89
CA GLU A 439 -7.77 9.90 11.11
C GLU A 439 -8.95 9.41 11.94
N ASP A 440 -10.11 9.29 11.31
CA ASP A 440 -11.27 8.68 11.97
C ASP A 440 -10.96 7.23 12.38
N PRO A 441 -11.43 6.80 13.55
CA PRO A 441 -11.18 5.44 14.02
C PRO A 441 -11.88 4.40 13.12
N PHE A 442 -11.20 3.28 12.92
CA PHE A 442 -11.79 2.09 12.31
C PHE A 442 -12.58 1.34 13.39
N VAL A 443 -13.91 1.43 13.32
CA VAL A 443 -14.82 0.83 14.32
C VAL A 443 -15.51 -0.38 13.72
N PHE A 444 -15.29 -1.55 14.31
CA PHE A 444 -15.99 -2.77 13.92
C PHE A 444 -17.44 -2.73 14.38
N ILE A 445 -18.32 -3.28 13.54
CA ILE A 445 -19.76 -3.28 13.78
C ILE A 445 -20.13 -4.54 14.59
N PRO A 446 -20.84 -4.42 15.72
CA PRO A 446 -21.36 -5.55 16.48
C PRO A 446 -22.31 -6.42 15.65
N GLU A 447 -22.34 -7.74 15.84
CA GLU A 447 -23.18 -8.63 15.03
C GLU A 447 -24.68 -8.42 15.22
N ASP A 448 -25.07 -7.89 16.37
CA ASP A 448 -26.43 -7.56 16.77
C ASP A 448 -26.85 -6.13 16.37
N ASP A 449 -26.00 -5.40 15.63
CA ASP A 449 -26.30 -4.04 15.20
C ASP A 449 -27.60 -3.99 14.36
N PRO A 450 -28.52 -3.06 14.64
CA PRO A 450 -29.84 -2.99 13.98
C PRO A 450 -29.77 -2.71 12.48
N LEU A 451 -28.60 -2.38 11.93
CA LEU A 451 -28.41 -2.26 10.49
C LEU A 451 -28.48 -3.60 9.74
N PHE A 452 -28.22 -4.72 10.42
CA PHE A 452 -28.08 -6.03 9.76
C PHE A 452 -29.40 -6.64 9.29
N PRO A 453 -30.48 -6.71 10.11
CA PRO A 453 -31.71 -7.38 9.69
C PRO A 453 -32.33 -6.83 8.39
N PRO A 454 -32.38 -5.51 8.14
CA PRO A 454 -32.84 -4.98 6.85
C PRO A 454 -31.95 -5.39 5.67
N ILE A 455 -30.62 -5.39 5.84
CA ILE A 455 -29.67 -5.80 4.78
C ILE A 455 -29.81 -7.28 4.48
N GLU A 456 -29.86 -8.13 5.51
CA GLU A 456 -30.00 -9.58 5.39
C GLU A 456 -31.30 -9.95 4.69
N LYS A 457 -32.42 -9.35 5.11
CA LYS A 457 -33.72 -9.56 4.48
C LYS A 457 -33.71 -9.09 3.02
N PHE A 458 -33.13 -7.93 2.74
CA PHE A 458 -33.18 -7.32 1.42
C PHE A 458 -32.32 -8.06 0.39
N TYR A 459 -31.12 -8.51 0.76
CA TYR A 459 -30.22 -9.24 -0.14
C TYR A 459 -30.33 -10.76 0.00
N ALA A 460 -31.12 -11.26 0.95
CA ALA A 460 -31.13 -12.68 1.35
C ALA A 460 -29.70 -13.16 1.61
N LEU A 461 -29.00 -12.47 2.51
CA LEU A 461 -27.59 -12.77 2.78
C LEU A 461 -27.44 -14.18 3.34
N ASP A 462 -26.44 -14.90 2.83
CA ASP A 462 -26.08 -16.21 3.33
C ASP A 462 -25.66 -16.14 4.81
N PRO A 463 -26.10 -17.07 5.68
CA PRO A 463 -25.74 -17.07 7.10
C PRO A 463 -24.23 -17.17 7.37
N SER A 464 -23.43 -17.69 6.42
CA SER A 464 -21.97 -17.74 6.51
C SER A 464 -21.29 -16.39 6.31
N PHE A 465 -22.03 -15.34 5.95
CA PHE A 465 -21.50 -14.00 5.76
C PHE A 465 -20.77 -13.46 7.01
N PRO A 466 -19.49 -13.05 6.90
CA PRO A 466 -18.68 -12.69 8.05
C PRO A 466 -18.98 -11.28 8.59
N LYS A 467 -20.11 -11.10 9.28
CA LYS A 467 -20.57 -9.79 9.82
C LYS A 467 -19.51 -9.09 10.66
N LYS A 468 -18.77 -9.84 11.49
CA LYS A 468 -17.70 -9.31 12.36
C LYS A 468 -16.62 -8.54 11.61
N ASN A 469 -16.42 -8.84 10.32
CA ASN A 469 -15.37 -8.26 9.50
C ASN A 469 -15.77 -6.90 8.90
N LEU A 470 -16.99 -6.43 9.17
CA LEU A 470 -17.43 -5.11 8.75
C LEU A 470 -17.00 -4.03 9.73
N LEU A 471 -16.59 -2.90 9.16
CA LEU A 471 -16.19 -1.73 9.90
C LEU A 471 -16.71 -0.44 9.26
N THR A 472 -16.72 0.62 10.05
CA THR A 472 -17.04 2.00 9.64
C THR A 472 -15.91 2.94 10.07
N ARG A 473 -15.83 4.10 9.41
CA ARG A 473 -14.87 5.19 9.73
C ARG A 473 -15.53 6.27 10.60
N THR A 474 -16.51 5.94 11.42
CA THR A 474 -17.19 6.94 12.25
C THR A 474 -17.73 6.27 13.50
N THR A 475 -17.47 6.87 14.67
CA THR A 475 -18.01 6.46 15.96
C THR A 475 -19.43 6.96 16.17
N GLU A 476 -19.73 8.16 15.66
CA GLU A 476 -20.99 8.87 15.92
C GLU A 476 -21.74 9.22 14.63
N GLY A 477 -23.06 9.24 14.69
CA GLY A 477 -23.92 9.61 13.57
C GLY A 477 -24.22 8.48 12.57
N LYS A 478 -24.83 8.83 11.43
CA LYS A 478 -25.28 7.86 10.43
C LYS A 478 -24.07 7.25 9.71
N LYS A 479 -23.91 5.93 9.83
CA LYS A 479 -22.91 5.12 9.11
C LYS A 479 -23.12 5.26 7.59
N ARG A 480 -22.32 6.10 6.93
CA ARG A 480 -22.46 6.41 5.49
C ARG A 480 -21.92 5.29 4.60
N GLN A 481 -20.86 4.62 5.02
CA GLN A 481 -20.16 3.62 4.22
C GLN A 481 -19.75 2.47 5.11
N LEU A 482 -19.89 1.25 4.61
CA LEU A 482 -19.46 0.04 5.29
C LEU A 482 -18.27 -0.54 4.52
N TYR A 483 -17.22 -0.87 5.26
CA TYR A 483 -16.00 -1.45 4.74
C TYR A 483 -15.84 -2.88 5.25
N MET A 484 -15.22 -3.74 4.46
CA MET A 484 -14.91 -5.12 4.79
C MET A 484 -13.39 -5.33 4.82
N VAL A 485 -12.91 -6.05 5.83
CA VAL A 485 -11.51 -6.49 5.94
C VAL A 485 -11.43 -8.02 6.02
N SER A 486 -10.26 -8.60 5.79
CA SER A 486 -10.04 -10.03 6.06
C SER A 486 -10.12 -10.34 7.57
N LYS A 487 -10.43 -11.59 7.91
CA LYS A 487 -10.49 -12.07 9.30
C LYS A 487 -9.19 -11.79 10.04
N GLU A 488 -8.05 -12.07 9.40
CA GLU A 488 -6.73 -11.89 10.00
C GLU A 488 -6.38 -10.41 10.19
N LEU A 489 -6.73 -9.53 9.25
CA LEU A 489 -6.53 -8.09 9.45
C LEU A 489 -7.42 -7.53 10.56
N ARG A 490 -8.67 -8.01 10.68
CA ARG A 490 -9.52 -7.66 11.82
C ARG A 490 -8.86 -8.03 13.15
N ASN A 491 -8.30 -9.23 13.23
CA ASN A 491 -7.58 -9.69 14.41
C ASN A 491 -6.40 -8.76 14.76
N VAL A 492 -5.60 -8.37 13.77
CA VAL A 492 -4.52 -7.38 13.95
C VAL A 492 -5.06 -6.03 14.41
N LEU A 493 -6.09 -5.49 13.78
CA LEU A 493 -6.63 -4.16 14.10
C LEU A 493 -7.13 -4.07 15.54
N LEU A 494 -7.91 -5.06 15.98
CA LEU A 494 -8.48 -5.09 17.34
C LEU A 494 -7.41 -5.19 18.43
N ASN A 495 -6.29 -5.85 18.15
CA ASN A 495 -5.22 -6.04 19.12
C ASN A 495 -4.15 -4.94 19.11
N ASN A 496 -4.21 -3.97 18.18
CA ASN A 496 -3.16 -2.97 17.99
C ASN A 496 -3.64 -1.53 17.77
N SER A 497 -4.90 -1.22 18.06
CA SER A 497 -5.49 0.11 17.83
C SER A 497 -4.67 1.27 18.41
N GLU A 498 -4.09 1.10 19.60
CA GLU A 498 -3.25 2.13 20.25
C GLU A 498 -1.80 2.14 19.76
N ARG A 499 -1.34 1.06 19.12
CA ARG A 499 0.06 0.88 18.70
C ARG A 499 0.28 1.31 17.25
N MET A 500 -0.78 1.52 16.48
CA MET A 500 -0.69 1.66 15.04
C MET A 500 -1.46 2.87 14.53
N LYS A 501 -0.76 3.73 13.78
CA LYS A 501 -1.38 4.74 12.94
C LYS A 501 -1.82 4.12 11.60
N VAL A 502 -3.10 3.73 11.51
CA VAL A 502 -3.71 3.21 10.28
C VAL A 502 -4.23 4.37 9.44
N ILE A 503 -3.84 4.42 8.16
CA ILE A 503 -4.32 5.43 7.19
C ILE A 503 -5.50 4.89 6.38
N ASN A 504 -5.41 3.61 5.98
CA ASN A 504 -6.49 2.96 5.25
C ASN A 504 -6.46 1.46 5.47
N THR A 505 -7.64 0.85 5.52
CA THR A 505 -7.79 -0.60 5.49
C THR A 505 -9.17 -0.97 4.96
N GLY A 506 -9.27 -2.16 4.38
CA GLY A 506 -10.51 -2.73 3.88
C GLY A 506 -11.01 -2.12 2.58
N ILE A 507 -12.10 -2.69 2.10
CA ILE A 507 -12.78 -2.33 0.86
C ILE A 507 -14.19 -1.91 1.13
N LYS A 508 -14.67 -0.91 0.39
CA LYS A 508 -16.03 -0.44 0.54
C LYS A 508 -17.00 -1.41 -0.11
N VAL A 509 -17.91 -1.97 0.69
CA VAL A 509 -18.87 -2.99 0.26
C VAL A 509 -20.29 -2.45 0.16
N TRP A 510 -20.66 -1.49 1.02
CA TRP A 510 -21.96 -0.81 0.95
C TRP A 510 -21.83 0.70 1.12
N CYS A 511 -22.76 1.42 0.53
CA CYS A 511 -22.97 2.85 0.74
C CYS A 511 -24.40 3.09 1.20
N ARG A 512 -24.60 3.96 2.19
CA ARG A 512 -25.92 4.40 2.60
C ARG A 512 -26.55 5.24 1.50
N ASN A 513 -27.83 5.03 1.25
CA ASN A 513 -28.65 5.85 0.39
C ASN A 513 -29.46 6.82 1.26
N ASN A 514 -29.47 8.12 0.92
CA ASN A 514 -30.17 9.13 1.72
C ASN A 514 -31.70 8.93 1.68
N SER A 515 -32.24 8.49 0.54
CA SER A 515 -33.66 8.10 0.39
C SER A 515 -33.94 6.66 0.79
N GLY A 516 -32.99 5.99 1.45
CA GLY A 516 -33.04 4.56 1.75
C GLY A 516 -34.04 4.18 2.84
N GLU A 517 -34.70 5.13 3.49
CA GLU A 517 -35.79 4.87 4.45
C GLU A 517 -37.13 4.64 3.70
N ASP A 518 -37.23 5.05 2.42
CA ASP A 518 -38.39 4.82 1.54
C ASP A 518 -38.35 3.45 0.81
N PHE A 519 -37.24 2.74 0.93
CA PHE A 519 -36.99 1.44 0.32
C PHE A 519 -36.54 0.48 1.43
N ASP A 520 -36.95 -0.79 1.41
CA ASP A 520 -36.74 -1.76 2.52
C ASP A 520 -35.29 -1.93 3.04
N CYS A 521 -34.29 -1.31 2.40
CA CYS A 521 -32.90 -1.27 2.85
C CYS A 521 -32.24 0.09 2.58
N ALA A 522 -31.60 0.64 3.61
CA ALA A 522 -30.87 1.91 3.53
C ALA A 522 -29.50 1.81 2.84
N PHE A 523 -29.01 0.61 2.53
CA PHE A 523 -27.66 0.38 2.00
C PHE A 523 -27.70 -0.19 0.58
N ARG A 524 -27.01 0.48 -0.34
CA ARG A 524 -26.78 0.01 -1.73
C ARG A 524 -25.41 -0.63 -1.86
N LEU A 525 -25.29 -1.61 -2.74
CA LEU A 525 -24.02 -2.28 -3.05
C LEU A 525 -23.02 -1.29 -3.67
N ALA A 526 -21.75 -1.41 -3.29
CA ALA A 526 -20.65 -0.68 -3.90
C ALA A 526 -19.93 -1.57 -4.93
N GLN A 527 -19.69 -1.04 -6.14
CA GLN A 527 -18.97 -1.77 -7.19
C GLN A 527 -17.57 -2.23 -6.74
N GLU A 528 -16.90 -1.42 -5.91
CA GLU A 528 -15.56 -1.73 -5.38
C GLU A 528 -15.51 -3.08 -4.63
N GLY A 529 -16.57 -3.47 -3.92
CA GLY A 529 -16.60 -4.67 -3.07
C GLY A 529 -17.53 -5.77 -3.59
N ILE A 530 -18.02 -5.68 -4.84
CA ILE A 530 -19.04 -6.60 -5.33
C ILE A 530 -18.54 -8.04 -5.42
N TYR A 531 -17.31 -8.27 -5.86
CA TYR A 531 -16.74 -9.62 -5.95
C TYR A 531 -16.56 -10.28 -4.58
N THR A 532 -16.41 -9.46 -3.53
CA THR A 532 -16.31 -9.93 -2.14
C THR A 532 -17.67 -10.25 -1.55
N LEU A 533 -18.71 -9.48 -1.89
CA LEU A 533 -20.07 -9.69 -1.36
C LEU A 533 -20.88 -10.71 -2.16
N TYR A 534 -20.70 -10.76 -3.47
CA TYR A 534 -21.52 -11.53 -4.40
C TYR A 534 -21.72 -13.00 -3.99
N PRO A 535 -20.68 -13.74 -3.52
CA PRO A 535 -20.84 -15.12 -3.07
C PRO A 535 -21.85 -15.33 -1.94
N PHE A 536 -22.20 -14.27 -1.18
CA PHE A 536 -23.13 -14.34 -0.05
C PHE A 536 -24.50 -13.74 -0.36
N ILE A 537 -24.75 -13.26 -1.58
CA ILE A 537 -26.03 -12.65 -1.96
C ILE A 537 -26.87 -13.71 -2.67
N ASN A 538 -28.02 -14.09 -2.12
CA ASN A 538 -28.89 -15.13 -2.71
C ASN A 538 -30.15 -14.57 -3.39
N SER A 539 -30.36 -13.24 -3.38
CA SER A 539 -31.53 -12.62 -4.03
C SER A 539 -31.17 -11.36 -4.79
N ARG A 540 -32.13 -10.85 -5.59
CA ARG A 540 -31.98 -9.62 -6.38
C ARG A 540 -30.83 -9.67 -7.39
N ILE A 541 -30.48 -10.88 -7.82
CA ILE A 541 -29.57 -11.15 -8.92
C ILE A 541 -30.41 -11.25 -10.19
N ILE A 542 -30.05 -10.45 -11.20
CA ILE A 542 -30.67 -10.45 -12.52
C ILE A 542 -29.60 -10.97 -13.49
N ASN A 543 -29.88 -12.10 -14.12
CA ASN A 543 -29.04 -12.60 -15.21
C ASN A 543 -29.31 -11.75 -16.45
N VAL A 544 -28.24 -11.23 -17.04
CA VAL A 544 -28.29 -10.33 -18.20
C VAL A 544 -27.55 -10.94 -19.38
N SER A 545 -28.10 -10.73 -20.58
CA SER A 545 -27.42 -11.07 -21.83
C SER A 545 -26.25 -10.11 -22.12
N MET A 546 -25.36 -10.49 -23.04
CA MET A 546 -24.26 -9.64 -23.47
C MET A 546 -24.76 -8.33 -24.09
N GLU A 547 -25.86 -8.39 -24.86
CA GLU A 547 -26.55 -7.24 -25.45
C GLU A 547 -27.09 -6.30 -24.38
N ASP A 548 -27.68 -6.85 -23.31
CA ASP A 548 -28.17 -6.07 -22.17
C ASP A 548 -27.02 -5.39 -21.45
N VAL A 549 -25.89 -6.07 -21.23
CA VAL A 549 -24.70 -5.45 -20.62
C VAL A 549 -24.23 -4.24 -21.46
N LYS A 550 -24.21 -4.37 -22.80
CA LYS A 550 -23.87 -3.24 -23.69
C LYS A 550 -24.82 -2.07 -23.49
N ILE A 551 -26.14 -2.32 -23.43
CA ILE A 551 -27.15 -1.28 -23.19
C ILE A 551 -26.94 -0.62 -21.82
N LEU A 552 -26.74 -1.43 -20.78
CA LEU A 552 -26.57 -0.99 -19.39
C LEU A 552 -25.32 -0.12 -19.20
N LEU A 553 -24.24 -0.43 -19.91
CA LEU A 553 -23.00 0.34 -19.83
C LEU A 553 -22.99 1.57 -20.74
N THR A 554 -23.75 1.59 -21.83
CA THR A 554 -23.79 2.74 -22.75
C THR A 554 -24.84 3.78 -22.36
N GLN A 555 -25.99 3.36 -21.86
CA GLN A 555 -27.08 4.24 -21.43
C GLN A 555 -27.05 4.43 -19.91
N GLU A 556 -27.22 5.66 -19.43
CA GLU A 556 -27.17 5.93 -18.00
C GLU A 556 -28.38 5.40 -17.24
N ASN A 557 -29.59 5.48 -17.83
CA ASN A 557 -30.85 5.04 -17.24
C ASN A 557 -31.74 4.33 -18.28
N PRO A 558 -31.33 3.17 -18.84
CA PRO A 558 -32.14 2.44 -19.80
C PRO A 558 -33.50 2.05 -19.20
N PHE A 559 -34.55 2.18 -20.00
CA PHE A 559 -35.86 1.64 -19.66
C PHE A 559 -35.82 0.11 -19.67
N LEU A 560 -36.51 -0.52 -18.71
CA LEU A 560 -36.57 -1.98 -18.59
C LEU A 560 -37.02 -2.64 -19.90
N ARG A 561 -37.94 -2.01 -20.64
CA ARG A 561 -38.48 -2.51 -21.92
C ARG A 561 -37.45 -2.57 -23.06
N LYS A 562 -36.31 -1.89 -22.94
CA LYS A 562 -35.23 -1.94 -23.94
C LYS A 562 -34.35 -3.18 -23.76
N LEU A 563 -34.42 -3.84 -22.61
CA LEU A 563 -33.65 -5.04 -22.32
C LEU A 563 -34.34 -6.26 -22.91
N SER A 564 -33.62 -7.36 -22.99
CA SER A 564 -34.17 -8.65 -23.41
C SER A 564 -35.40 -9.03 -22.57
N SER A 565 -36.28 -9.85 -23.16
CA SER A 565 -37.49 -10.31 -22.49
C SER A 565 -37.20 -11.05 -21.18
N GLU A 566 -36.11 -11.82 -21.14
CA GLU A 566 -35.66 -12.55 -19.95
C GLU A 566 -35.23 -11.60 -18.83
N THR A 567 -34.36 -10.64 -19.13
CA THR A 567 -33.93 -9.60 -18.19
C THR A 567 -35.11 -8.75 -17.71
N TYR A 568 -36.00 -8.37 -18.62
CA TYR A 568 -37.21 -7.61 -18.31
C TYR A 568 -38.11 -8.37 -17.34
N ASN A 569 -38.35 -9.66 -17.58
CA ASN A 569 -39.20 -10.49 -16.74
C ASN A 569 -38.62 -10.67 -15.34
N GLN A 570 -37.29 -10.85 -15.20
CA GLN A 570 -36.65 -10.89 -13.89
C GLN A 570 -36.75 -9.53 -13.16
N ALA A 571 -36.53 -8.41 -13.88
CA ALA A 571 -36.44 -7.08 -13.28
C ALA A 571 -37.80 -6.44 -12.94
N LYS A 572 -38.88 -6.81 -13.66
CA LYS A 572 -40.22 -6.21 -13.46
C LYS A 572 -40.81 -6.63 -12.11
N ASP A 573 -40.54 -7.85 -11.67
CA ASP A 573 -41.12 -8.44 -10.45
C ASP A 573 -40.33 -8.06 -9.18
N LEU A 574 -39.11 -7.53 -9.33
CA LEU A 574 -38.30 -7.07 -8.20
C LEU A 574 -38.81 -5.72 -7.65
N VAL A 575 -38.76 -5.56 -6.32
CA VAL A 575 -39.00 -4.27 -5.67
C VAL A 575 -37.90 -3.28 -6.06
N LYS A 576 -38.20 -1.98 -6.04
CA LYS A 576 -37.21 -0.92 -6.31
C LYS A 576 -36.02 -1.04 -5.36
N GLY A 577 -34.83 -0.69 -5.84
CA GLY A 577 -33.62 -0.64 -5.01
C GLY A 577 -32.40 -1.31 -5.66
N SER A 578 -31.37 -1.53 -4.86
CA SER A 578 -30.09 -2.11 -5.32
C SER A 578 -30.28 -3.53 -5.86
N VAL A 579 -29.56 -3.87 -6.93
CA VAL A 579 -29.59 -5.19 -7.58
C VAL A 579 -28.19 -5.59 -8.04
N VAL A 580 -27.98 -6.89 -8.24
CA VAL A 580 -26.79 -7.44 -8.87
C VAL A 580 -27.15 -7.82 -10.30
N LEU A 581 -26.38 -7.35 -11.28
CA LEU A 581 -26.52 -7.69 -12.68
C LEU A 581 -25.38 -8.63 -13.07
N LYS A 582 -25.72 -9.86 -13.41
CA LYS A 582 -24.77 -10.94 -13.65
C LYS A 582 -24.82 -11.38 -15.10
N TYR A 583 -23.68 -11.33 -15.77
CA TYR A 583 -23.49 -12.00 -17.05
C TYR A 583 -22.68 -13.27 -16.79
N GLU A 584 -23.20 -14.41 -17.25
CA GLU A 584 -22.45 -15.66 -17.32
C GLU A 584 -22.09 -15.96 -18.77
N PRO A 585 -20.84 -16.35 -19.03
CA PRO A 585 -20.43 -16.74 -20.37
C PRO A 585 -21.12 -18.03 -20.79
N ASP A 586 -21.54 -18.09 -22.05
CA ASP A 586 -22.09 -19.30 -22.67
C ASP A 586 -20.95 -20.12 -23.28
N PRO A 587 -20.65 -21.33 -22.75
CA PRO A 587 -19.60 -22.18 -23.28
C PRO A 587 -19.84 -22.62 -24.73
N ALA A 588 -21.09 -22.58 -25.20
CA ALA A 588 -21.45 -22.94 -26.58
C ALA A 588 -21.13 -21.84 -27.60
N LYS A 589 -20.80 -20.62 -27.15
CA LYS A 589 -20.47 -19.45 -28.00
C LYS A 589 -19.05 -18.95 -27.70
N PRO A 590 -17.99 -19.68 -28.09
CA PRO A 590 -16.61 -19.32 -27.79
C PRO A 590 -16.19 -17.95 -28.32
N GLU A 591 -16.86 -17.44 -29.36
CA GLU A 591 -16.67 -16.11 -29.93
C GLU A 591 -17.20 -14.96 -29.05
N ALA A 592 -18.07 -15.26 -28.08
CA ALA A 592 -18.56 -14.29 -27.10
C ALA A 592 -17.59 -14.18 -25.92
N LEU A 593 -17.71 -13.10 -25.14
CA LEU A 593 -16.85 -12.86 -23.98
C LEU A 593 -16.97 -14.01 -22.95
N GLN A 594 -15.89 -14.75 -22.75
CA GLN A 594 -15.85 -15.90 -21.82
C GLN A 594 -15.59 -15.51 -20.35
N CYS A 595 -15.81 -14.24 -20.03
CA CYS A 595 -15.64 -13.65 -18.71
C CYS A 595 -16.99 -13.48 -18.02
N PRO A 596 -17.22 -14.02 -16.81
CA PRO A 596 -18.37 -13.59 -16.00
C PRO A 596 -18.21 -12.12 -15.60
N ILE A 597 -19.29 -11.33 -15.71
CA ILE A 597 -19.31 -9.93 -15.29
C ILE A 597 -20.34 -9.78 -14.18
N VAL A 598 -19.94 -9.11 -13.09
CA VAL A 598 -20.84 -8.77 -11.99
C VAL A 598 -20.88 -7.25 -11.80
N LEU A 599 -22.04 -6.64 -12.03
CA LEU A 599 -22.24 -5.20 -11.91
C LEU A 599 -23.25 -4.88 -10.80
N CYS A 600 -22.94 -3.86 -10.02
CA CYS A 600 -23.88 -3.24 -9.10
C CYS A 600 -24.85 -2.34 -9.88
N GLY A 601 -26.15 -2.49 -9.63
CA GLY A 601 -27.18 -1.69 -10.26
C GLY A 601 -28.25 -1.19 -9.30
N TRP A 602 -29.13 -0.34 -9.82
CA TRP A 602 -30.33 0.18 -9.17
C TRP A 602 -31.54 -0.03 -10.07
N ARG A 603 -32.50 -0.80 -9.57
CA ARG A 603 -33.79 -1.01 -10.24
C ARG A 603 -34.77 0.10 -9.80
N GLY A 604 -35.13 0.96 -10.74
CA GLY A 604 -36.13 2.02 -10.58
C GLY A 604 -37.57 1.53 -10.87
N LYS A 605 -38.49 2.46 -11.09
CA LYS A 605 -39.90 2.11 -11.42
C LYS A 605 -40.03 1.52 -12.83
N THR A 606 -39.37 2.14 -13.80
CA THR A 606 -39.43 1.78 -15.23
C THR A 606 -38.05 1.66 -15.87
N SER A 607 -37.00 1.94 -15.10
CA SER A 607 -35.61 1.99 -15.55
C SER A 607 -34.71 1.15 -14.65
N ILE A 608 -33.52 0.87 -15.15
CA ILE A 608 -32.43 0.26 -14.38
C ILE A 608 -31.14 1.02 -14.69
N ARG A 609 -30.30 1.24 -13.67
CA ARG A 609 -29.03 1.97 -13.79
C ARG A 609 -27.89 1.13 -13.23
N THR A 610 -26.72 1.17 -13.85
CA THR A 610 -25.50 0.56 -13.29
C THR A 610 -24.63 1.60 -12.57
N PHE A 611 -23.98 1.19 -11.47
CA PHE A 611 -23.05 2.03 -10.70
C PHE A 611 -21.59 1.66 -10.95
N VAL A 612 -21.20 1.61 -12.23
CA VAL A 612 -19.85 1.26 -12.65
C VAL A 612 -19.02 2.53 -12.88
N PRO A 613 -17.82 2.65 -12.28
CA PRO A 613 -16.91 3.76 -12.56
C PRO A 613 -16.62 3.92 -14.05
N LYS A 614 -16.36 5.17 -14.48
CA LYS A 614 -16.15 5.51 -15.90
C LYS A 614 -15.12 4.60 -16.59
N ASN A 615 -13.96 4.41 -15.99
CA ASN A 615 -12.87 3.65 -16.60
C ASN A 615 -13.14 2.14 -16.62
N GLU A 616 -13.79 1.61 -15.58
CA GLU A 616 -14.18 0.19 -15.54
C GLU A 616 -15.25 -0.09 -16.60
N ARG A 617 -16.20 0.83 -16.79
CA ARG A 617 -17.17 0.78 -17.90
C ARG A 617 -16.49 0.79 -19.27
N LEU A 618 -15.53 1.68 -19.50
CA LEU A 618 -14.77 1.72 -20.76
C LEU A 618 -14.03 0.41 -21.02
N HIS A 619 -13.47 -0.16 -19.97
CA HIS A 619 -12.80 -1.45 -20.02
C HIS A 619 -13.76 -2.58 -20.44
N TYR A 620 -14.91 -2.72 -19.77
CA TYR A 620 -15.91 -3.72 -20.16
C TYR A 620 -16.37 -3.54 -21.61
N LEU A 621 -16.68 -2.31 -22.05
CA LEU A 621 -17.08 -2.04 -23.44
C LEU A 621 -16.00 -2.44 -24.46
N ARG A 622 -14.73 -2.17 -24.13
CA ARG A 622 -13.58 -2.58 -24.95
C ARG A 622 -13.46 -4.11 -25.07
N MET A 623 -13.64 -4.84 -23.97
CA MET A 623 -13.66 -6.31 -23.99
C MET A 623 -14.79 -6.88 -24.87
N MET A 624 -15.85 -6.11 -25.08
CA MET A 624 -16.98 -6.46 -25.95
C MET A 624 -16.80 -5.99 -27.41
N GLY A 625 -15.62 -5.47 -27.77
CA GLY A 625 -15.32 -4.93 -29.10
C GLY A 625 -15.99 -3.58 -29.41
N LEU A 626 -16.53 -2.89 -28.41
CA LEU A 626 -17.11 -1.56 -28.57
C LEU A 626 -16.10 -0.49 -28.19
N GLU A 627 -15.67 0.30 -29.17
CA GLU A 627 -14.81 1.46 -28.91
C GLU A 627 -15.65 2.70 -28.58
N VAL A 628 -15.47 3.21 -27.37
CA VAL A 628 -15.98 4.53 -26.99
C VAL A 628 -14.80 5.48 -26.98
N LEU A 629 -14.60 6.19 -28.08
CA LEU A 629 -13.73 7.37 -28.07
C LEU A 629 -14.37 8.38 -27.12
N GLY A 630 -13.63 8.82 -26.11
CA GLY A 630 -14.13 9.81 -25.17
C GLY A 630 -14.55 11.06 -25.94
N GLU A 631 -15.85 11.34 -25.99
CA GLU A 631 -16.36 12.57 -26.58
C GLU A 631 -15.70 13.75 -25.84
N LYS A 632 -14.71 14.38 -26.47
CA LYS A 632 -14.38 15.76 -26.15
C LYS A 632 -15.63 16.54 -26.54
N LYS A 633 -16.37 17.05 -25.55
CA LYS A 633 -17.40 18.07 -25.79
C LYS A 633 -16.75 19.16 -26.67
N LYS A 634 -17.06 19.17 -27.95
CA LYS A 634 -16.85 20.34 -28.80
C LYS A 634 -17.89 21.34 -28.36
N GLU A 635 -17.51 22.25 -27.46
CA GLU A 635 -18.26 23.49 -27.30
C GLU A 635 -18.15 24.27 -28.61
N GLY A 636 -19.29 24.44 -29.27
CA GLY A 636 -19.37 25.05 -30.59
C GLY A 636 -20.72 24.79 -31.22
N VAL A 637 -21.81 25.18 -30.55
CA VAL A 637 -23.11 25.36 -31.21
C VAL A 637 -23.48 26.82 -31.06
N ALA A 638 -23.60 27.48 -32.21
CA ALA A 638 -23.99 28.87 -32.37
C ALA A 638 -25.32 29.12 -31.67
N ARG A 639 -25.37 30.22 -30.91
CA ARG A 639 -26.61 30.81 -30.41
C ARG A 639 -27.36 31.40 -31.60
N THR A 640 -28.52 30.84 -31.91
CA THR A 640 -29.61 31.60 -32.53
C THR A 640 -30.60 31.92 -31.42
N ASP A 641 -30.76 33.20 -31.16
CA ASP A 641 -31.78 33.77 -30.29
C ASP A 641 -33.17 33.44 -30.85
N GLU A 642 -34.05 32.90 -30.02
CA GLU A 642 -35.42 33.39 -29.91
C GLU A 642 -36.07 32.91 -28.61
N SER A 643 -36.78 33.85 -27.99
CA SER A 643 -37.38 33.82 -26.67
C SER A 643 -38.76 33.16 -26.69
N THR A 644 -39.14 32.42 -25.63
CA THR A 644 -40.22 32.77 -24.68
C THR A 644 -40.68 31.59 -23.81
N ALA A 645 -40.72 31.87 -22.50
CA ALA A 645 -41.67 31.44 -21.46
C ALA A 645 -41.86 29.95 -21.08
N GLY A 646 -41.67 29.67 -19.78
CA GLY A 646 -42.33 28.56 -19.08
C GLY A 646 -41.52 27.96 -17.93
N ALA A 647 -41.77 28.41 -16.70
CA ALA A 647 -41.08 28.02 -15.47
C ALA A 647 -41.31 26.56 -15.03
N GLN A 648 -40.29 25.92 -14.42
CA GLN A 648 -40.31 25.33 -13.07
C GLN A 648 -38.99 24.59 -12.79
N GLN A 649 -38.22 25.09 -11.81
CA GLN A 649 -37.05 24.42 -11.23
C GLN A 649 -37.48 23.36 -10.20
N PRO A 650 -36.74 22.26 -10.10
CA PRO A 650 -36.41 21.65 -8.82
C PRO A 650 -34.92 21.83 -8.51
N GLU A 651 -34.66 22.15 -7.25
CA GLU A 651 -33.37 22.45 -6.64
C GLU A 651 -32.50 21.18 -6.53
N ASP A 652 -31.29 21.23 -7.09
CA ASP A 652 -30.21 20.27 -6.86
C ASP A 652 -29.25 20.87 -5.80
N GLU A 653 -29.28 20.33 -4.58
CA GLU A 653 -28.23 20.56 -3.58
C GLU A 653 -27.01 19.68 -3.91
N ALA A 654 -26.01 20.31 -4.52
CA ALA A 654 -24.67 19.78 -4.66
C ALA A 654 -23.91 19.96 -3.33
N SER A 655 -23.48 18.85 -2.74
CA SER A 655 -22.56 18.84 -1.60
C SER A 655 -21.16 19.33 -2.01
N GLU A 656 -20.73 20.41 -1.39
CA GLU A 656 -19.37 20.96 -1.42
C GLU A 656 -18.34 19.94 -0.92
N GLU A 657 -17.35 19.63 -1.75
CA GLU A 657 -16.04 19.17 -1.29
C GLU A 657 -14.96 20.13 -1.80
N GLN A 658 -14.16 20.57 -0.84
CA GLN A 658 -13.17 21.64 -0.92
C GLN A 658 -12.12 21.39 -2.01
N ARG A 659 -12.04 22.31 -2.97
CA ARG A 659 -10.82 22.56 -3.74
C ARG A 659 -9.89 23.43 -2.90
N THR A 660 -8.73 22.91 -2.54
CA THR A 660 -7.61 23.72 -2.07
C THR A 660 -6.37 23.44 -2.90
N GLY A 661 -5.84 24.50 -3.54
CA GLY A 661 -4.42 24.66 -3.81
C GLY A 661 -3.94 24.32 -5.21
N GLU A 662 -4.20 25.20 -6.18
CA GLU A 662 -3.25 25.44 -7.28
C GLU A 662 -1.93 25.96 -6.68
N VAL A 663 -0.81 25.40 -7.12
CA VAL A 663 0.53 25.92 -6.79
C VAL A 663 1.00 26.70 -8.01
N ASP A 664 1.16 28.00 -7.78
CA ASP A 664 1.76 28.98 -8.67
C ASP A 664 3.09 28.53 -9.27
N SER A 665 3.25 28.84 -10.55
CA SER A 665 4.52 28.81 -11.27
C SER A 665 5.32 30.06 -10.89
N PRO A 666 6.62 29.99 -10.56
CA PRO A 666 7.38 31.20 -10.31
C PRO A 666 7.65 31.93 -11.63
N ALA A 667 7.17 33.17 -11.69
CA ALA A 667 7.47 34.15 -12.73
C ALA A 667 8.99 34.40 -12.80
N ALA A 668 9.50 34.44 -14.03
CA ALA A 668 10.85 34.88 -14.33
C ALA A 668 11.00 36.37 -13.98
N CYS A 669 11.92 36.69 -13.08
CA CYS A 669 12.47 38.03 -12.95
C CYS A 669 13.71 38.13 -13.86
N ASP A 670 13.61 38.93 -14.91
CA ASP A 670 14.77 39.51 -15.59
C ASP A 670 15.48 40.49 -14.65
N PRO A 671 16.82 40.44 -14.54
CA PRO A 671 17.61 41.59 -14.16
C PRO A 671 18.28 42.17 -15.40
N ALA A 672 17.77 43.32 -15.84
CA ALA A 672 18.54 44.25 -16.66
C ALA A 672 19.74 44.76 -15.85
N GLY A 673 20.95 44.58 -16.38
CA GLY A 673 22.20 45.15 -15.87
C GLY A 673 23.12 45.52 -17.04
N PRO A 674 23.79 46.68 -17.00
CA PRO A 674 24.36 47.33 -18.18
C PRO A 674 25.75 46.81 -18.56
N GLU A 675 26.08 46.81 -19.86
CA GLU A 675 27.46 46.78 -20.36
C GLU A 675 28.23 48.03 -19.88
N PRO A 676 29.57 47.96 -19.65
CA PRO A 676 30.54 48.30 -20.71
C PRO A 676 31.94 47.63 -20.52
N PRO A 677 33.03 48.03 -21.22
CA PRO A 677 33.28 47.88 -22.66
C PRO A 677 34.60 47.12 -22.98
N ARG A 678 34.65 46.59 -24.21
CA ARG A 678 35.81 46.09 -25.00
C ARG A 678 36.48 44.77 -24.62
#